data_AF-A0AAD7BDH8-F1
#
_entry.id   AF-A0AAD7BDH8-F1
#
_cell.length_a   1.000
_cell.length_b   1.000
_cell.length_c   1.000
_cell.angle_alpha   90.00
_cell.angle_beta   90.00
_cell.angle_gamma   90.00
#
_symmetry.space_group_name_H-M   'P 1'
#
loop_
_entity.id
_entity.type
_entity.pdbx_description
1 polymer ?
#
loop_
_entity_poly.entity_id
_entity_poly.type
_entity_poly.pdbx_seq_one_letter_code
_entity_poly.pdbx_strand_id
1 'polypeptide(L)'
;MTAVAISYMPLPLPGEAISNPEKWNKDWETVLQGRGMTPQFCFECMISENRATLDQTLAEYSTNLSGTCHVQHTLTLEAKRYLDNDLEARWLAATPEVRRKHLLAALAGVCSKSSNLNRTRSLCVRELRLESLASDGRIFIDLLRYAMLDDASVIPRAPKYIVDPDWDDFAAKQGPKNSTDLEKVSLAEILMLRTKLICYVLDHTIRLFFDLEPYPITINKSKKVKDPLRPMYDAFHETIFGSEAAKARNKLHVKSTKERLSLCVARCSSLGCDNVQPDDGSASFRSCERCYTQIQRQVFYCSRECQRADWELRHRAICGKLLSFDDVATLPDDPFNQYLRCFRHEFPLDSNYVPPPPAAEALVDPEKWNSDWETFLQAPGLTPEFYFDHRLAKNKTLPFPGVGPANHNNSTHTAKAQYNLTLDAIEFLNPEEGLAAGWLAARPEVRRKHLLAALVDVCSKSETMHDTRAYCGKELRLEPLSSDGEFFLDLLRSAMLDDTAVLPELPTPIGDPDWDGLVQTRGIKTDSALELLTLGDFWFLRTQLICHVLHYTIRLFSDWANEPLGIPVPLPEWAINPESWDRAWGSAFDSPIHFSPTVYVLDMVNRNASHGLQTTLASYPYLLSNTCSAQYYLTRDARLCLDEKDFKALWLGASPDERRPHVLEALAAVCRESHNLNMARAYCAEELRVEMLCDEGEVMLDLLRSAMFEDGFRMPKQPRYITSPTWEEIFGGNSDGDSEDDSVDDLEEVTRAGFMLLRTKLICYVLDFTLRSFCGLETPILTVSEVTDILECEFEDSVGMSTIESIRERRVEFRVMCSHLKCSKLAPADGSAKFQRCVACFSQMKGEVFYCSRKCQVADWKVRHKKTCGKVPTFDDVSTVPRDPVDRIVAAVPIFFTPH
;
A
#
# COMPACT_ATOMS: atom_id res chain seq x y z
N MET A 1 57.33 -4.49 9.44
CA MET A 1 57.25 -4.97 8.04
C MET A 1 56.52 -6.31 7.93
N THR A 2 56.76 -7.28 8.81
CA THR A 2 56.09 -8.61 8.75
C THR A 2 54.58 -8.56 9.01
N ALA A 3 54.11 -7.76 9.99
CA ALA A 3 52.66 -7.54 10.21
C ALA A 3 51.99 -6.84 9.01
N VAL A 4 52.69 -5.87 8.43
CA VAL A 4 52.26 -5.13 7.23
C VAL A 4 52.14 -6.08 6.03
N ALA A 5 53.06 -7.04 5.85
CA ALA A 5 52.99 -8.00 4.75
C ALA A 5 51.82 -9.01 4.86
N ILE A 6 51.32 -9.28 6.07
CA ILE A 6 50.19 -10.21 6.30
C ILE A 6 48.85 -9.49 6.05
N SER A 7 48.73 -8.19 6.34
CA SER A 7 47.53 -7.36 6.02
C SER A 7 47.12 -7.34 4.54
N TYR A 8 48.01 -7.75 3.64
CA TYR A 8 47.77 -7.69 2.20
C TYR A 8 47.52 -9.05 1.55
N MET A 9 47.25 -10.09 2.34
CA MET A 9 46.88 -11.40 1.81
C MET A 9 45.78 -11.22 0.75
N PRO A 10 46.00 -11.67 -0.50
CA PRO A 10 45.14 -11.28 -1.60
C PRO A 10 43.78 -11.97 -1.47
N LEU A 11 42.82 -11.23 -0.92
CA LEU A 11 41.46 -11.70 -0.73
C LEU A 11 40.78 -11.96 -2.08
N PRO A 12 39.93 -13.00 -2.19
CA PRO A 12 39.15 -13.28 -3.41
C PRO A 12 38.37 -12.05 -3.88
N LEU A 13 38.29 -11.80 -5.19
CA LEU A 13 37.61 -10.60 -5.70
C LEU A 13 36.08 -10.78 -5.69
N PRO A 14 35.31 -9.72 -5.38
CA PRO A 14 33.84 -9.79 -5.45
C PRO A 14 33.30 -10.18 -6.84
N GLY A 15 33.98 -9.79 -7.93
CA GLY A 15 33.57 -10.16 -9.29
C GLY A 15 33.72 -11.65 -9.62
N GLU A 16 34.60 -12.35 -8.90
CA GLU A 16 34.75 -13.81 -9.02
C GLU A 16 33.58 -14.55 -8.36
N ALA A 17 32.91 -13.93 -7.37
CA ALA A 17 31.79 -14.54 -6.66
C ALA A 17 30.62 -14.89 -7.60
N ILE A 18 30.25 -14.01 -8.54
CA ILE A 18 29.18 -14.30 -9.51
C ILE A 18 29.69 -15.18 -10.65
N SER A 19 30.89 -14.89 -11.16
CA SER A 19 31.39 -15.55 -12.39
C SER A 19 31.90 -16.97 -12.15
N ASN A 20 32.35 -17.29 -10.93
CA ASN A 20 32.81 -18.62 -10.54
C ASN A 20 32.68 -18.81 -9.01
N PRO A 21 31.44 -18.96 -8.51
CA PRO A 21 31.17 -18.99 -7.07
C PRO A 21 31.92 -20.11 -6.35
N GLU A 22 32.07 -21.28 -6.95
CA GLU A 22 32.77 -22.43 -6.34
C GLU A 22 34.25 -22.13 -6.13
N LYS A 23 34.94 -21.63 -7.16
CA LYS A 23 36.35 -21.24 -7.03
C LYS A 23 36.51 -20.11 -6.03
N TRP A 24 35.69 -19.07 -6.13
CA TRP A 24 35.71 -17.93 -5.21
C TRP A 24 35.52 -18.38 -3.75
N ASN A 25 34.57 -19.28 -3.50
CA ASN A 25 34.35 -19.82 -2.16
C ASN A 25 35.53 -20.69 -1.71
N LYS A 26 36.08 -21.56 -2.58
CA LYS A 26 37.26 -22.37 -2.26
C LYS A 26 38.48 -21.51 -1.88
N ASP A 27 38.69 -20.41 -2.60
CA ASP A 27 39.76 -19.46 -2.31
C ASP A 27 39.53 -18.81 -0.93
N TRP A 28 38.29 -18.43 -0.60
CA TRP A 28 37.92 -17.96 0.74
C TRP A 28 38.15 -19.00 1.83
N GLU A 29 37.69 -20.23 1.64
CA GLU A 29 37.86 -21.32 2.60
C GLU A 29 39.35 -21.59 2.89
N THR A 30 40.21 -21.44 1.89
CA THR A 30 41.67 -21.53 2.03
C THR A 30 42.22 -20.39 2.90
N VAL A 31 41.79 -19.16 2.65
CA VAL A 31 42.17 -17.98 3.47
C VAL A 31 41.72 -18.15 4.91
N LEU A 32 40.47 -18.60 5.14
CA LEU A 32 39.88 -18.79 6.47
C LEU A 32 40.50 -19.99 7.23
N GLN A 33 41.06 -20.98 6.55
CA GLN A 33 41.83 -22.07 7.19
C GLN A 33 43.26 -21.66 7.54
N GLY A 34 43.77 -20.60 6.93
CA GLY A 34 45.08 -20.05 7.27
C GLY A 34 45.11 -19.56 8.72
N ARG A 35 46.20 -19.84 9.44
CA ARG A 35 46.39 -19.42 10.86
C ARG A 35 46.48 -17.90 11.07
N GLY A 36 46.23 -17.09 10.04
CA GLY A 36 46.46 -15.64 10.05
C GLY A 36 45.23 -14.78 10.40
N MET A 37 44.02 -15.27 10.19
CA MET A 37 42.79 -14.47 10.39
C MET A 37 42.30 -14.55 11.84
N THR A 38 43.02 -13.88 12.73
CA THR A 38 42.63 -13.73 14.15
C THR A 38 41.90 -12.39 14.36
N PRO A 39 41.03 -12.27 15.39
CA PRO A 39 40.39 -11.00 15.73
C PRO A 39 41.37 -9.83 15.88
N GLN A 40 42.51 -10.04 16.56
CA GLN A 40 43.57 -9.03 16.71
C GLN A 40 44.11 -8.57 15.35
N PHE A 41 44.41 -9.51 14.45
CA PHE A 41 44.92 -9.17 13.12
C PHE A 41 43.89 -8.38 12.30
N CYS A 42 42.64 -8.82 12.27
CA CYS A 42 41.57 -8.12 11.57
C CYS A 42 41.33 -6.71 12.13
N PHE A 43 41.39 -6.56 13.46
CA PHE A 43 41.29 -5.28 14.15
C PHE A 43 42.42 -4.31 13.81
N GLU A 44 43.67 -4.78 13.83
CA GLU A 44 44.83 -3.97 13.42
C GLU A 44 44.74 -3.52 11.97
N CYS A 45 44.26 -4.39 11.07
CA CYS A 45 44.01 -4.03 9.68
C CYS A 45 42.96 -2.92 9.57
N MET A 46 41.85 -3.04 10.30
CA MET A 46 40.78 -2.04 10.29
C MET A 46 41.24 -0.68 10.84
N ILE A 47 42.00 -0.68 11.93
CA ILE A 47 42.60 0.55 12.48
C ILE A 47 43.54 1.20 11.47
N SER A 48 44.39 0.41 10.82
CA SER A 48 45.34 0.94 9.84
C SER A 48 44.65 1.64 8.68
N GLU A 49 43.46 1.17 8.29
CA GLU A 49 42.66 1.74 7.20
C GLU A 49 41.90 2.98 7.65
N ASN A 50 41.33 2.93 8.85
CA ASN A 50 40.55 4.02 9.42
C ASN A 50 41.41 5.18 9.94
N ARG A 51 42.73 4.98 10.12
CA ARG A 51 43.65 5.97 10.72
C ARG A 51 43.67 7.31 9.98
N ALA A 52 43.39 7.33 8.68
CA ALA A 52 43.42 8.57 7.90
C ALA A 52 42.17 9.46 8.09
N THR A 53 41.06 8.91 8.58
CA THR A 53 39.74 9.57 8.46
C THR A 53 38.74 9.16 9.55
N LEU A 54 39.06 9.39 10.83
CA LEU A 54 38.17 9.03 11.95
C LEU A 54 36.72 9.51 11.77
N ASP A 55 36.49 10.74 11.33
CA ASP A 55 35.14 11.27 11.09
C ASP A 55 34.39 10.57 9.96
N GLN A 56 35.11 10.15 8.92
CA GLN A 56 34.52 9.39 7.84
C GLN A 56 34.15 8.00 8.34
N THR A 57 35.03 7.35 9.10
CA THR A 57 34.76 6.06 9.74
C THR A 57 33.55 6.15 10.66
N LEU A 58 33.41 7.21 11.46
CA LEU A 58 32.23 7.41 12.31
C LEU A 58 30.94 7.62 11.51
N ALA A 59 31.00 8.34 10.39
CA ALA A 59 29.84 8.52 9.52
C ALA A 59 29.44 7.22 8.79
N GLU A 60 30.43 6.45 8.32
CA GLU A 60 30.23 5.13 7.72
C GLU A 60 29.68 4.14 8.73
N TYR A 61 30.23 4.14 9.96
CA TYR A 61 29.72 3.36 11.08
C TYR A 61 28.26 3.69 11.39
N SER A 62 27.89 4.97 11.55
CA SER A 62 26.50 5.39 11.80
C SER A 62 25.54 4.90 10.71
N THR A 63 25.94 5.03 9.44
CA THR A 63 25.15 4.58 8.29
C THR A 63 25.00 3.06 8.29
N ASN A 64 26.09 2.34 8.56
CA ASN A 64 26.07 0.90 8.62
C ASN A 64 25.29 0.38 9.83
N LEU A 65 25.29 1.08 10.96
CA LEU A 65 24.59 0.71 12.18
C LEU A 65 23.09 0.64 11.91
N SER A 66 22.51 1.75 11.45
CA SER A 66 21.09 1.82 11.08
C SER A 66 20.73 0.79 10.01
N GLY A 67 21.57 0.67 8.97
CA GLY A 67 21.35 -0.35 7.93
C GLY A 67 21.42 -1.79 8.45
N THR A 68 22.24 -2.07 9.47
CA THR A 68 22.33 -3.41 10.09
C THR A 68 21.10 -3.71 10.92
N CYS A 69 20.63 -2.76 11.72
CA CYS A 69 19.39 -2.90 12.50
C CYS A 69 18.19 -3.19 11.59
N HIS A 70 18.09 -2.46 10.48
CA HIS A 70 17.00 -2.67 9.51
C HIS A 70 17.08 -4.05 8.87
N VAL A 71 18.26 -4.47 8.38
CA VAL A 71 18.43 -5.82 7.79
C VAL A 71 18.14 -6.93 8.80
N GLN A 72 18.53 -6.76 10.06
CA GLN A 72 18.24 -7.73 11.12
C GLN A 72 16.75 -7.78 11.47
N HIS A 73 16.07 -6.63 11.46
CA HIS A 73 14.62 -6.54 11.64
C HIS A 73 13.86 -7.22 10.50
N THR A 74 14.19 -6.90 9.25
CA THR A 74 13.62 -7.56 8.05
C THR A 74 13.84 -9.06 8.10
N LEU A 75 15.08 -9.50 8.36
CA LEU A 75 15.39 -10.93 8.53
C LEU A 75 14.51 -11.56 9.60
N THR A 76 14.28 -10.89 10.72
CA THR A 76 13.46 -11.44 11.82
C THR A 76 12.02 -11.64 11.39
N LEU A 77 11.42 -10.66 10.71
CA LEU A 77 10.05 -10.77 10.21
C LEU A 77 9.90 -11.92 9.20
N GLU A 78 10.80 -11.97 8.23
CA GLU A 78 10.80 -13.02 7.20
C GLU A 78 11.08 -14.40 7.82
N ALA A 79 12.09 -14.51 8.69
CA ALA A 79 12.43 -15.76 9.35
C ALA A 79 11.27 -16.30 10.20
N LYS A 80 10.55 -15.45 10.96
CA LYS A 80 9.33 -15.85 11.68
C LYS A 80 8.30 -16.42 10.72
N ARG A 81 7.96 -15.67 9.67
CA ARG A 81 7.02 -16.09 8.63
C ARG A 81 7.38 -17.46 8.04
N TYR A 82 8.65 -17.73 7.74
CA TYR A 82 9.06 -19.00 7.14
C TYR A 82 9.23 -20.13 8.15
N LEU A 83 9.67 -19.85 9.38
CA LEU A 83 9.74 -20.84 10.46
C LEU A 83 8.35 -21.36 10.82
N ASP A 84 7.35 -20.48 10.84
CA ASP A 84 5.95 -20.86 11.03
C ASP A 84 5.39 -21.69 9.84
N ASN A 85 6.05 -21.63 8.68
CA ASN A 85 5.73 -22.37 7.46
C ASN A 85 6.74 -23.51 7.17
N ASP A 86 7.12 -24.25 8.21
CA ASP A 86 7.97 -25.46 8.14
C ASP A 86 9.38 -25.26 7.53
N LEU A 87 9.95 -24.04 7.54
CA LEU A 87 11.33 -23.82 7.06
C LEU A 87 12.33 -24.77 7.72
N GLU A 88 12.27 -24.93 9.05
CA GLU A 88 13.22 -25.80 9.77
C GLU A 88 13.09 -27.26 9.31
N ALA A 89 11.87 -27.79 9.25
CA ALA A 89 11.63 -29.16 8.82
C ALA A 89 12.10 -29.38 7.38
N ARG A 90 11.73 -28.48 6.45
CA ARG A 90 12.12 -28.54 5.04
C ARG A 90 13.64 -28.41 4.85
N TRP A 91 14.26 -27.49 5.58
CA TRP A 91 15.70 -27.24 5.49
C TRP A 91 16.51 -28.42 6.01
N LEU A 92 16.10 -29.01 7.14
CA LEU A 92 16.75 -30.20 7.70
C LEU A 92 16.52 -31.45 6.84
N ALA A 93 15.36 -31.56 6.19
CA ALA A 93 15.05 -32.65 5.26
C ALA A 93 15.80 -32.54 3.91
N ALA A 94 16.24 -31.34 3.52
CA ALA A 94 17.04 -31.15 2.31
C ALA A 94 18.35 -31.94 2.37
N THR A 95 18.91 -32.31 1.22
CA THR A 95 20.24 -32.94 1.21
C THR A 95 21.33 -31.89 1.43
N PRO A 96 22.54 -32.29 1.89
CA PRO A 96 23.67 -31.37 2.01
C PRO A 96 23.98 -30.63 0.69
N GLU A 97 23.82 -31.29 -0.46
CA GLU A 97 24.05 -30.69 -1.78
C GLU A 97 23.05 -29.57 -2.09
N VAL A 98 21.77 -29.77 -1.74
CA VAL A 98 20.73 -28.74 -1.90
C VAL A 98 21.05 -27.54 -1.01
N ARG A 99 21.33 -27.75 0.28
CA ARG A 99 21.71 -26.68 1.20
C ARG A 99 22.94 -25.93 0.70
N ARG A 100 23.98 -26.67 0.28
CA ARG A 100 25.23 -26.11 -0.26
C ARG A 100 24.98 -25.22 -1.47
N LYS A 101 24.10 -25.63 -2.39
CA LYS A 101 23.71 -24.84 -3.57
C LYS A 101 23.14 -23.49 -3.16
N HIS A 102 22.13 -23.46 -2.28
CA HIS A 102 21.48 -22.20 -1.86
C HIS A 102 22.41 -21.32 -1.03
N LEU A 103 23.17 -21.91 -0.10
CA LEU A 103 24.16 -21.20 0.72
C LEU A 103 25.27 -20.57 -0.14
N LEU A 104 25.79 -21.31 -1.12
CA LEU A 104 26.83 -20.81 -2.01
C LEU A 104 26.29 -19.65 -2.87
N ALA A 105 25.09 -19.81 -3.42
CA ALA A 105 24.43 -18.75 -4.20
C ALA A 105 24.17 -17.50 -3.36
N ALA A 106 23.71 -17.65 -2.10
CA ALA A 106 23.52 -16.55 -1.17
C ALA A 106 24.85 -15.84 -0.82
N LEU A 107 25.87 -16.60 -0.39
CA LEU A 107 27.20 -16.06 -0.06
C LEU A 107 27.81 -15.29 -1.24
N ALA A 108 27.79 -15.91 -2.43
CA ALA A 108 28.32 -15.30 -3.64
C ALA A 108 27.50 -14.07 -4.04
N GLY A 109 26.18 -14.18 -4.00
CA GLY A 109 25.23 -13.11 -4.30
C GLY A 109 25.49 -11.89 -3.42
N VAL A 110 25.52 -12.06 -2.10
CA VAL A 110 25.73 -10.98 -1.12
C VAL A 110 27.14 -10.38 -1.24
N CYS A 111 28.18 -11.21 -1.26
CA CYS A 111 29.57 -10.73 -1.30
C CYS A 111 29.92 -10.05 -2.63
N SER A 112 29.25 -10.41 -3.73
CA SER A 112 29.46 -9.73 -5.01
C SER A 112 28.99 -8.27 -5.03
N LYS A 113 27.99 -7.93 -4.19
CA LYS A 113 27.37 -6.60 -4.20
C LYS A 113 28.33 -5.54 -3.71
N SER A 114 29.06 -5.77 -2.63
CA SER A 114 29.96 -4.78 -2.04
C SER A 114 31.34 -5.35 -1.71
N SER A 115 32.40 -4.57 -1.99
CA SER A 115 33.76 -4.92 -1.57
C SER A 115 33.88 -5.04 -0.05
N ASN A 116 33.13 -4.22 0.69
CA ASN A 116 33.12 -4.26 2.14
C ASN A 116 32.52 -5.58 2.61
N LEU A 117 31.34 -5.97 2.11
CA LEU A 117 30.71 -7.25 2.46
C LEU A 117 31.57 -8.47 2.07
N ASN A 118 32.21 -8.46 0.90
CA ASN A 118 33.16 -9.51 0.54
C ASN A 118 34.31 -9.59 1.55
N ARG A 119 34.91 -8.46 1.91
CA ARG A 119 36.01 -8.42 2.87
C ARG A 119 35.57 -8.83 4.27
N THR A 120 34.39 -8.42 4.70
CA THR A 120 33.77 -8.77 5.98
C THR A 120 33.70 -10.28 6.17
N ARG A 121 33.69 -11.08 5.10
CA ARG A 121 33.79 -12.54 5.22
C ARG A 121 35.03 -13.01 5.99
N SER A 122 36.14 -12.26 5.95
CA SER A 122 37.33 -12.53 6.78
C SER A 122 37.08 -12.39 8.29
N LEU A 123 36.03 -11.66 8.68
CA LEU A 123 35.61 -11.49 10.08
C LEU A 123 34.70 -12.63 10.55
N CYS A 124 34.09 -13.38 9.61
CA CYS A 124 33.13 -14.47 9.88
C CYS A 124 33.78 -15.86 9.71
N VAL A 125 34.92 -16.08 10.38
CA VAL A 125 35.78 -17.26 10.17
C VAL A 125 35.06 -18.57 10.51
N ARG A 126 34.05 -18.54 11.38
CA ARG A 126 33.37 -19.74 11.88
C ARG A 126 31.93 -19.87 11.37
N GLU A 127 31.22 -18.76 11.33
CA GLU A 127 29.77 -18.68 11.13
C GLU A 127 29.39 -18.90 9.67
N LEU A 128 30.22 -18.41 8.72
CA LEU A 128 29.93 -18.43 7.28
C LEU A 128 30.82 -19.43 6.51
N ARG A 129 31.14 -20.56 7.15
CA ARG A 129 31.81 -21.71 6.52
C ARG A 129 30.79 -22.54 5.75
N LEU A 130 30.97 -22.68 4.44
CA LEU A 130 29.98 -23.32 3.57
C LEU A 130 29.70 -24.77 4.00
N GLU A 131 30.75 -25.54 4.27
CA GLU A 131 30.63 -26.95 4.65
C GLU A 131 29.95 -27.12 6.02
N SER A 132 30.26 -26.25 6.99
CA SER A 132 29.63 -26.30 8.31
C SER A 132 28.13 -26.05 8.20
N LEU A 133 27.71 -24.98 7.50
CA LEU A 133 26.31 -24.62 7.33
C LEU A 133 25.52 -25.65 6.51
N ALA A 134 26.14 -26.29 5.52
CA ALA A 134 25.47 -27.24 4.62
C ALA A 134 25.36 -28.66 5.18
N SER A 135 26.25 -29.06 6.11
CA SER A 135 26.39 -30.44 6.59
C SER A 135 25.08 -31.05 7.11
N ASP A 136 24.67 -30.75 8.34
CA ASP A 136 23.43 -31.23 8.95
C ASP A 136 22.29 -30.20 8.91
N GLY A 137 22.58 -28.97 8.46
CA GLY A 137 21.63 -27.85 8.39
C GLY A 137 21.26 -27.22 9.74
N ARG A 138 21.62 -27.84 10.88
CA ARG A 138 21.28 -27.33 12.23
C ARG A 138 22.02 -26.05 12.55
N ILE A 139 23.31 -26.00 12.17
CA ILE A 139 24.14 -24.80 12.37
C ILE A 139 23.51 -23.57 11.68
N PHE A 140 22.90 -23.75 10.51
CA PHE A 140 22.19 -22.67 9.83
C PHE A 140 20.95 -22.21 10.62
N ILE A 141 20.13 -23.14 11.12
CA ILE A 141 18.92 -22.83 11.89
C ILE A 141 19.28 -22.16 13.22
N ASP A 142 20.31 -22.64 13.91
CA ASP A 142 20.78 -22.04 15.15
C ASP A 142 21.32 -20.63 14.93
N LEU A 143 22.09 -20.43 13.85
CA LEU A 143 22.58 -19.10 13.46
C LEU A 143 21.43 -18.16 13.09
N LEU A 144 20.41 -18.67 12.41
CA LEU A 144 19.20 -17.91 12.07
C LEU A 144 18.48 -17.44 13.34
N ARG A 145 18.19 -18.35 14.27
CA ARG A 145 17.56 -18.03 15.56
C ARG A 145 18.39 -17.04 16.37
N TYR A 146 19.72 -17.17 16.33
CA TYR A 146 20.61 -16.25 17.02
C TYR A 146 20.57 -14.83 16.44
N ALA A 147 20.50 -14.72 15.10
CA ALA A 147 20.44 -13.45 14.40
C ALA A 147 19.08 -12.75 14.54
N MET A 148 18.01 -13.50 14.84
CA MET A 148 16.67 -12.94 15.06
C MET A 148 16.60 -12.07 16.32
N LEU A 149 15.81 -11.01 16.22
CA LEU A 149 15.46 -10.13 17.33
C LEU A 149 14.41 -10.80 18.23
N ASP A 150 14.52 -10.54 19.52
CA ASP A 150 13.55 -11.04 20.50
C ASP A 150 12.20 -10.31 20.34
N ASP A 151 12.26 -8.98 20.10
CA ASP A 151 11.13 -8.14 19.70
C ASP A 151 11.31 -7.62 18.28
N ALA A 152 10.36 -7.95 17.40
CA ALA A 152 10.34 -7.52 16.00
C ALA A 152 9.27 -6.46 15.72
N SER A 153 8.56 -5.99 16.76
CA SER A 153 7.55 -4.93 16.60
C SER A 153 8.18 -3.55 16.35
N VAL A 154 9.47 -3.39 16.68
CA VAL A 154 10.22 -2.14 16.51
C VAL A 154 11.61 -2.44 15.94
N ILE A 155 12.12 -1.57 15.06
CA ILE A 155 13.50 -1.64 14.59
C ILE A 155 14.44 -1.26 15.76
N PRO A 156 15.41 -2.11 16.12
CA PRO A 156 16.25 -1.87 17.29
C PRO A 156 17.24 -0.72 17.02
N ARG A 157 17.64 -0.02 18.09
CA ARG A 157 18.65 1.07 18.00
C ARG A 157 20.07 0.57 17.77
N ALA A 158 20.35 -0.61 18.29
CA ALA A 158 21.61 -1.30 18.15
C ALA A 158 21.32 -2.72 17.66
N PRO A 159 22.17 -3.25 16.76
CA PRO A 159 21.99 -4.61 16.30
C PRO A 159 22.26 -5.58 17.44
N LYS A 160 21.55 -6.70 17.46
CA LYS A 160 21.91 -7.84 18.29
C LYS A 160 23.14 -8.49 17.67
N TYR A 161 24.31 -8.21 18.24
CA TYR A 161 25.57 -8.76 17.76
C TYR A 161 25.60 -10.28 17.89
N ILE A 162 26.09 -10.95 16.84
CA ILE A 162 26.18 -12.41 16.81
C ILE A 162 27.33 -12.85 17.72
N VAL A 163 27.08 -13.75 18.67
CA VAL A 163 28.13 -14.22 19.59
C VAL A 163 29.19 -15.00 18.83
N ASP A 164 30.45 -14.74 19.15
CA ASP A 164 31.59 -15.54 18.72
C ASP A 164 32.64 -15.50 19.82
N PRO A 165 33.01 -16.66 20.41
CA PRO A 165 33.92 -16.69 21.55
C PRO A 165 35.26 -15.98 21.32
N ASP A 166 35.78 -15.99 20.08
CA ASP A 166 37.07 -15.38 19.78
C ASP A 166 36.94 -13.84 19.71
N TRP A 167 35.88 -13.33 19.07
CA TRP A 167 35.55 -11.91 19.05
C TRP A 167 35.11 -11.37 20.42
N ASP A 168 34.36 -12.14 21.19
CA ASP A 168 33.87 -11.74 22.51
C ASP A 168 35.03 -11.64 23.52
N ASP A 169 35.92 -12.64 23.55
CA ASP A 169 37.15 -12.60 24.34
C ASP A 169 38.06 -11.44 23.92
N PHE A 170 38.18 -11.21 22.60
CA PHE A 170 38.94 -10.08 22.07
C PHE A 170 38.35 -8.73 22.49
N ALA A 171 37.05 -8.52 22.31
CA ALA A 171 36.36 -7.28 22.66
C ALA A 171 36.45 -7.02 24.17
N ALA A 172 36.31 -8.05 25.00
CA ALA A 172 36.47 -7.96 26.45
C ALA A 172 37.89 -7.50 26.85
N LYS A 173 38.93 -8.00 26.16
CA LYS A 173 40.33 -7.58 26.37
C LYS A 173 40.61 -6.16 25.90
N GLN A 174 39.96 -5.71 24.81
CA GLN A 174 40.17 -4.37 24.27
C GLN A 174 39.56 -3.25 25.12
N GLY A 175 38.57 -3.56 25.97
CA GLY A 175 38.15 -2.79 27.15
C GLY A 175 37.99 -1.25 27.02
N PRO A 176 36.80 -0.67 27.24
CA PRO A 176 36.50 0.74 26.91
C PRO A 176 37.35 1.80 27.64
N LYS A 177 38.04 1.44 28.72
CA LYS A 177 38.81 2.38 29.56
C LYS A 177 40.14 2.83 28.95
N ASN A 178 40.71 2.05 28.03
CA ASN A 178 42.05 2.31 27.49
C ASN A 178 42.10 2.49 25.97
N SER A 179 40.97 2.28 25.26
CA SER A 179 40.92 2.40 23.81
C SER A 179 40.74 3.85 23.36
N THR A 180 41.44 4.24 22.31
CA THR A 180 41.18 5.47 21.54
C THR A 180 39.82 5.41 20.84
N ASP A 181 39.25 6.55 20.46
CA ASP A 181 37.97 6.56 19.71
C ASP A 181 38.06 5.83 18.37
N LEU A 182 39.24 5.85 17.74
CA LEU A 182 39.53 5.08 16.53
C LEU A 182 39.45 3.57 16.77
N GLU A 183 40.01 3.09 17.89
CA GLU A 183 39.94 1.68 18.29
C GLU A 183 38.50 1.29 18.63
N LYS A 184 37.76 2.13 19.37
CA LYS A 184 36.35 1.88 19.71
C LYS A 184 35.48 1.77 18.46
N VAL A 185 35.57 2.75 17.55
CA VAL A 185 34.77 2.74 16.32
C VAL A 185 35.17 1.57 15.41
N SER A 186 36.46 1.25 15.31
CA SER A 186 36.91 0.13 14.46
C SER A 186 36.40 -1.22 14.99
N LEU A 187 36.39 -1.42 16.32
CA LEU A 187 35.83 -2.64 16.92
C LEU A 187 34.31 -2.70 16.70
N ALA A 188 33.60 -1.61 16.96
CA ALA A 188 32.15 -1.54 16.77
C ALA A 188 31.76 -1.78 15.31
N GLU A 189 32.51 -1.20 14.37
CA GLU A 189 32.30 -1.39 12.94
C GLU A 189 32.54 -2.84 12.51
N ILE A 190 33.59 -3.50 13.02
CA ILE A 190 33.86 -4.92 12.75
C ILE A 190 32.68 -5.79 13.18
N LEU A 191 32.22 -5.64 14.42
CA LEU A 191 31.14 -6.47 14.99
C LEU A 191 29.81 -6.25 14.23
N MET A 192 29.55 -4.99 13.87
CA MET A 192 28.37 -4.61 13.11
C MET A 192 28.44 -5.12 11.67
N LEU A 193 29.56 -4.96 10.96
CA LEU A 193 29.72 -5.48 9.59
C LEU A 193 29.57 -7.01 9.59
N ARG A 194 30.18 -7.72 10.55
CA ARG A 194 30.02 -9.18 10.70
C ARG A 194 28.55 -9.55 10.83
N THR A 195 27.81 -8.88 11.73
CA THR A 195 26.38 -9.10 11.92
C THR A 195 25.59 -8.82 10.64
N LYS A 196 25.86 -7.70 9.97
CA LYS A 196 25.22 -7.31 8.70
C LYS A 196 25.40 -8.34 7.60
N LEU A 197 26.63 -8.84 7.40
CA LEU A 197 26.91 -9.86 6.40
C LEU A 197 26.16 -11.16 6.70
N ILE A 198 26.19 -11.61 7.96
CA ILE A 198 25.49 -12.84 8.36
C ILE A 198 23.99 -12.69 8.11
N CYS A 199 23.37 -11.58 8.52
CA CYS A 199 21.94 -11.36 8.30
C CYS A 199 21.56 -11.39 6.82
N TYR A 200 22.33 -10.72 5.94
CA TYR A 200 22.08 -10.78 4.49
C TYR A 200 22.21 -12.20 3.92
N VAL A 201 23.22 -12.96 4.35
CA VAL A 201 23.42 -14.34 3.87
C VAL A 201 22.28 -15.24 4.31
N LEU A 202 21.81 -15.10 5.55
CA LEU A 202 20.67 -15.86 6.06
C LEU A 202 19.39 -15.53 5.27
N ASP A 203 19.06 -14.25 5.12
CA ASP A 203 17.88 -13.78 4.37
C ASP A 203 17.91 -14.29 2.91
N HIS A 204 19.03 -14.07 2.20
CA HIS A 204 19.20 -14.55 0.84
C HIS A 204 19.11 -16.07 0.72
N THR A 205 19.60 -16.82 1.72
CA THR A 205 19.52 -18.29 1.71
C THR A 205 18.08 -18.75 1.83
N ILE A 206 17.30 -18.16 2.75
CA ILE A 206 15.88 -18.46 2.92
C ILE A 206 15.13 -18.20 1.61
N ARG A 207 15.30 -17.00 1.05
CA ARG A 207 14.64 -16.61 -0.20
C ARG A 207 14.96 -17.54 -1.35
N LEU A 208 16.25 -17.80 -1.59
CA LEU A 208 16.66 -18.72 -2.65
C LEU A 208 16.17 -20.15 -2.42
N PHE A 209 16.05 -20.60 -1.17
CA PHE A 209 15.53 -21.93 -0.84
C PHE A 209 14.03 -22.08 -1.13
N PHE A 210 13.28 -20.98 -1.09
CA PHE A 210 11.87 -20.90 -1.48
C PHE A 210 11.67 -20.38 -2.92
N ASP A 211 12.73 -20.38 -3.75
CA ASP A 211 12.72 -19.89 -5.13
C ASP A 211 12.24 -18.42 -5.28
N LEU A 212 12.49 -17.61 -4.25
CA LEU A 212 12.18 -16.18 -4.23
C LEU A 212 13.40 -15.36 -4.66
N GLU A 213 13.12 -14.21 -5.28
CA GLU A 213 14.18 -13.27 -5.64
C GLU A 213 14.81 -12.66 -4.36
N PRO A 214 16.14 -12.67 -4.25
CA PRO A 214 16.82 -12.01 -3.14
C PRO A 214 16.60 -10.50 -3.17
N TYR A 215 16.52 -9.88 -1.99
CA TYR A 215 16.36 -8.43 -1.93
C TYR A 215 17.55 -7.69 -2.57
N PRO A 216 17.29 -6.55 -3.23
CA PRO A 216 18.36 -5.70 -3.72
C PRO A 216 19.12 -5.11 -2.53
N ILE A 217 20.39 -5.51 -2.38
CA ILE A 217 21.30 -4.87 -1.42
C ILE A 217 21.65 -3.48 -1.94
N THR A 218 21.05 -2.48 -1.30
CA THR A 218 21.35 -1.09 -1.62
C THR A 218 22.71 -0.70 -1.07
N ILE A 219 23.57 -0.17 -1.95
CA ILE A 219 24.89 0.31 -1.58
C ILE A 219 24.86 1.83 -1.64
N ASN A 220 25.15 2.47 -0.52
CA ASN A 220 25.25 3.92 -0.49
C ASN A 220 26.50 4.36 -1.28
N LYS A 221 26.34 5.37 -2.14
CA LYS A 221 27.47 6.00 -2.82
C LYS A 221 28.38 6.62 -1.76
N SER A 222 29.55 6.01 -1.51
CA SER A 222 30.62 6.65 -0.72
C SER A 222 31.57 7.39 -1.65
N LYS A 223 32.14 8.50 -1.16
CA LYS A 223 33.18 9.21 -1.89
C LYS A 223 34.38 8.29 -2.09
N LYS A 224 34.89 8.23 -3.31
CA LYS A 224 36.19 7.60 -3.60
C LYS A 224 37.29 8.41 -2.91
N VAL A 225 37.65 8.03 -1.70
CA VAL A 225 38.93 8.42 -1.14
C VAL A 225 39.98 7.68 -1.95
N LYS A 226 40.96 8.42 -2.49
CA LYS A 226 42.13 7.78 -3.09
C LYS A 226 42.81 7.01 -1.98
N ASP A 227 42.73 5.68 -2.04
CA ASP A 227 43.44 4.81 -1.11
C ASP A 227 44.95 5.11 -1.25
N PRO A 228 45.58 5.75 -0.24
CA PRO A 228 46.99 6.12 -0.31
C PRO A 228 47.90 4.87 -0.35
N LEU A 229 47.38 3.71 0.04
CA LEU A 229 48.09 2.44 0.04
C LEU A 229 47.94 1.68 -1.28
N ARG A 230 47.14 2.17 -2.23
CA ARG A 230 46.91 1.49 -3.51
C ARG A 230 48.19 1.14 -4.28
N PRO A 231 49.20 2.03 -4.39
CA PRO A 231 50.46 1.70 -5.07
C PRO A 231 51.21 0.55 -4.40
N MET A 232 51.17 0.48 -3.07
CA MET A 232 51.78 -0.60 -2.30
C MET A 232 51.04 -1.92 -2.53
N TYR A 233 49.71 -1.88 -2.58
CA TYR A 233 48.87 -3.04 -2.90
C TYR A 233 49.17 -3.60 -4.31
N ASP A 234 49.27 -2.72 -5.30
CA ASP A 234 49.57 -3.12 -6.68
C ASP A 234 50.97 -3.77 -6.78
N ALA A 235 51.98 -3.21 -6.10
CA ALA A 235 53.33 -3.80 -6.03
C ALA A 235 53.38 -5.14 -5.30
N PHE A 236 52.59 -5.29 -4.23
CA PHE A 236 52.47 -6.54 -3.48
C PHE A 236 51.81 -7.64 -4.32
N HIS A 237 50.73 -7.30 -5.03
CA HIS A 237 50.08 -8.21 -5.97
C HIS A 237 51.00 -8.65 -7.10
N GLU A 238 51.79 -7.73 -7.66
CA GLU A 238 52.80 -8.06 -8.67
C GLU A 238 53.87 -9.03 -8.12
N THR A 239 54.23 -8.89 -6.85
CA THR A 239 55.18 -9.80 -6.17
C THR A 239 54.59 -11.20 -5.96
N ILE A 240 53.32 -11.32 -5.56
CA ILE A 240 52.69 -12.62 -5.30
C ILE A 240 52.29 -13.35 -6.58
N PHE A 241 51.67 -12.65 -7.53
CA PHE A 241 51.04 -13.27 -8.69
C PHE A 241 51.86 -13.13 -9.97
N GLY A 242 52.90 -12.28 -9.97
CA GLY A 242 53.58 -11.83 -11.18
C GLY A 242 52.83 -10.68 -11.89
N SER A 243 53.55 -9.93 -12.72
CA SER A 243 53.05 -8.71 -13.37
C SER A 243 51.79 -8.92 -14.20
N GLU A 244 51.74 -10.00 -15.00
CA GLU A 244 50.61 -10.25 -15.90
C GLU A 244 49.33 -10.62 -15.14
N ALA A 245 49.42 -11.55 -14.19
CA ALA A 245 48.27 -11.96 -13.39
C ALA A 245 47.77 -10.84 -12.47
N ALA A 246 48.68 -10.03 -11.89
CA ALA A 246 48.32 -8.84 -11.13
C ALA A 246 47.58 -7.81 -11.99
N LYS A 247 48.05 -7.54 -13.21
CA LYS A 247 47.37 -6.65 -14.17
C LYS A 247 45.99 -7.17 -14.56
N ALA A 248 45.85 -8.46 -14.86
CA ALA A 248 44.57 -9.08 -15.17
C ALA A 248 43.57 -8.98 -14.00
N ARG A 249 44.05 -9.27 -12.78
CA ARG A 249 43.27 -9.14 -11.54
C ARG A 249 42.84 -7.70 -11.29
N ASN A 250 43.73 -6.73 -11.49
CA ASN A 250 43.41 -5.31 -11.36
C ASN A 250 42.37 -4.84 -12.39
N LYS A 251 42.48 -5.29 -13.64
CA LYS A 251 41.47 -5.00 -14.68
C LYS A 251 40.10 -5.54 -14.30
N LEU A 252 40.03 -6.78 -13.79
CA LEU A 252 38.79 -7.38 -13.30
C LEU A 252 38.23 -6.62 -12.09
N HIS A 253 39.09 -6.25 -11.14
CA HIS A 253 38.70 -5.44 -9.98
C HIS A 253 38.10 -4.10 -10.41
N VAL A 254 38.76 -3.35 -11.30
CA VAL A 254 38.25 -2.07 -11.82
C VAL A 254 36.92 -2.24 -12.55
N LYS A 255 36.77 -3.26 -13.40
CA LYS A 255 35.51 -3.58 -14.09
C LYS A 255 34.39 -3.82 -13.07
N SER A 256 34.62 -4.72 -12.11
CA SER A 256 33.64 -5.05 -11.08
C SER A 256 33.29 -3.85 -10.18
N THR A 257 34.26 -2.98 -9.89
CA THR A 257 34.03 -1.74 -9.14
C THR A 257 33.14 -0.78 -9.93
N LYS A 258 33.32 -0.67 -11.25
CA LYS A 258 32.46 0.16 -12.10
C LYS A 258 31.02 -0.36 -12.11
N GLU A 259 30.83 -1.67 -12.26
CA GLU A 259 29.52 -2.33 -12.22
C GLU A 259 28.82 -2.17 -10.86
N ARG A 260 29.56 -2.29 -9.75
CA ARG A 260 29.01 -2.03 -8.42
C ARG A 260 28.60 -0.57 -8.22
N LEU A 261 29.43 0.37 -8.68
CA LEU A 261 29.15 1.80 -8.54
C LEU A 261 27.94 2.24 -9.37
N SER A 262 27.60 1.55 -10.45
CA SER A 262 26.33 1.77 -11.17
C SER A 262 25.10 1.22 -10.43
N LEU A 263 25.28 0.36 -9.42
CA LEU A 263 24.22 -0.12 -8.54
C LEU A 263 24.15 0.68 -7.23
N CYS A 264 25.16 1.52 -6.96
CA CYS A 264 25.12 2.38 -5.80
C CYS A 264 24.08 3.47 -6.04
N VAL A 265 23.25 3.72 -5.04
CA VAL A 265 22.25 4.78 -5.08
C VAL A 265 22.50 5.78 -3.96
N ALA A 266 22.10 7.03 -4.16
CA ALA A 266 22.04 8.00 -3.06
C ALA A 266 20.66 7.93 -2.43
N ARG A 267 20.59 7.79 -1.11
CA ARG A 267 19.34 7.81 -0.35
C ARG A 267 19.14 9.13 0.35
N CYS A 268 17.87 9.52 0.52
CA CYS A 268 17.54 10.65 1.35
C CYS A 268 17.99 10.36 2.79
N SER A 269 18.63 11.32 3.42
CA SER A 269 19.09 11.23 4.81
C SER A 269 18.03 11.66 5.81
N SER A 270 16.90 12.20 5.32
CA SER A 270 15.73 12.47 6.15
C SER A 270 15.11 11.16 6.59
N LEU A 271 14.87 11.06 7.88
CA LEU A 271 14.19 9.95 8.49
C LEU A 271 12.76 9.82 7.94
N GLY A 272 12.28 8.58 7.76
CA GLY A 272 11.00 8.27 7.09
C GLY A 272 10.94 8.53 5.58
N CYS A 273 12.04 8.91 4.92
CA CYS A 273 12.06 9.17 3.49
C CYS A 273 12.82 8.09 2.72
N ASP A 274 12.10 7.19 2.07
CA ASP A 274 12.68 6.09 1.27
C ASP A 274 13.06 6.51 -0.16
N ASN A 275 13.03 7.81 -0.46
CA ASN A 275 13.39 8.30 -1.77
C ASN A 275 14.86 7.97 -2.10
N VAL A 276 15.03 7.36 -3.26
CA VAL A 276 16.31 6.98 -3.85
C VAL A 276 16.56 7.87 -5.07
N GLN A 277 17.80 8.35 -5.21
CA GLN A 277 18.15 9.18 -6.36
C GLN A 277 18.03 8.36 -7.65
N PRO A 278 17.28 8.83 -8.67
CA PRO A 278 17.15 8.13 -9.94
C PRO A 278 18.51 7.92 -10.63
N ASP A 279 18.68 6.75 -11.25
CA ASP A 279 19.92 6.37 -11.95
C ASP A 279 20.11 7.11 -13.28
N ASP A 280 19.04 7.70 -13.83
CA ASP A 280 19.05 8.44 -15.10
C ASP A 280 19.70 9.84 -14.99
N GLY A 281 20.05 10.26 -13.77
CA GLY A 281 20.63 11.57 -13.50
C GLY A 281 19.64 12.73 -13.64
N SER A 282 18.34 12.47 -13.83
CA SER A 282 17.29 13.48 -13.99
C SER A 282 17.11 14.34 -12.74
N ALA A 283 17.28 13.74 -11.56
CA ALA A 283 17.23 14.43 -10.28
C ALA A 283 18.53 14.21 -9.50
N SER A 284 19.20 15.29 -9.13
CA SER A 284 20.31 15.25 -8.18
C SER A 284 19.80 15.54 -6.78
N PHE A 285 20.12 14.65 -5.83
CA PHE A 285 19.81 14.91 -4.43
C PHE A 285 20.65 16.10 -3.95
N ARG A 286 20.02 16.97 -3.18
CA ARG A 286 20.69 18.11 -2.56
C ARG A 286 21.63 17.59 -1.50
N SER A 287 22.85 18.12 -1.44
CA SER A 287 23.78 17.78 -0.37
C SER A 287 23.88 18.91 0.65
N CYS A 288 24.09 18.59 1.93
CA CYS A 288 24.41 19.61 2.91
C CYS A 288 25.81 20.17 2.64
N GLU A 289 25.87 21.39 2.11
CA GLU A 289 27.11 22.07 1.73
C GLU A 289 28.09 22.18 2.91
N ARG A 290 27.60 22.49 4.11
CA ARG A 290 28.45 22.64 5.30
C ARG A 290 29.10 21.32 5.73
N CYS A 291 28.33 20.24 5.77
CA CYS A 291 28.87 18.90 6.04
C CYS A 291 29.89 18.48 4.98
N TYR A 292 29.59 18.75 3.71
CA TYR A 292 30.46 18.38 2.61
C TYR A 292 31.77 19.18 2.58
N THR A 293 31.70 20.49 2.76
CA THR A 293 32.87 21.39 2.64
C THR A 293 33.76 21.35 3.87
N GLN A 294 33.20 21.26 5.09
CA GLN A 294 33.99 21.37 6.33
C GLN A 294 34.64 20.06 6.73
N ILE A 295 33.91 18.94 6.59
CA ILE A 295 34.32 17.63 7.13
C ILE A 295 34.17 16.49 6.14
N GLN A 296 33.86 16.81 4.87
CA GLN A 296 33.67 15.84 3.77
C GLN A 296 32.59 14.77 4.04
N ARG A 297 31.62 15.05 4.93
CA ARG A 297 30.49 14.15 5.21
C ARG A 297 29.42 14.33 4.14
N GLN A 298 28.99 13.22 3.54
CA GLN A 298 27.92 13.20 2.55
C GLN A 298 26.57 13.03 3.24
N VAL A 299 25.73 14.05 3.16
CA VAL A 299 24.33 13.99 3.62
C VAL A 299 23.47 14.49 2.48
N PHE A 300 22.57 13.64 1.98
CA PHE A 300 21.78 13.87 0.79
C PHE A 300 20.30 14.00 1.12
N TYR A 301 19.56 14.87 0.42
CA TYR A 301 18.12 15.04 0.58
C TYR A 301 17.46 15.07 -0.79
N CYS A 302 16.37 14.33 -0.95
CA CYS A 302 15.58 14.39 -2.18
C CYS A 302 14.90 15.76 -2.37
N SER A 303 14.58 16.45 -1.28
CA SER A 303 13.88 17.74 -1.29
C SER A 303 14.36 18.70 -0.19
N ARG A 304 13.93 19.97 -0.24
CA ARG A 304 14.26 20.96 0.80
C ARG A 304 13.47 20.71 2.07
N GLU A 305 12.29 20.13 1.94
CA GLU A 305 11.37 19.74 3.00
C GLU A 305 12.02 18.63 3.83
N CYS A 306 12.54 17.59 3.18
CA CYS A 306 13.31 16.52 3.83
C CYS A 306 14.56 17.08 4.54
N GLN A 307 15.27 18.03 3.91
CA GLN A 307 16.41 18.67 4.57
C GLN A 307 15.99 19.45 5.82
N ARG A 308 14.88 20.19 5.80
CA ARG A 308 14.37 20.96 6.94
C ARG A 308 13.89 20.04 8.06
N ALA A 309 13.15 18.98 7.73
CA ALA A 309 12.70 17.98 8.69
C ALA A 309 13.91 17.36 9.42
N ASP A 310 14.89 16.83 8.68
CA ASP A 310 16.10 16.27 9.26
C ASP A 310 16.93 17.29 10.04
N TRP A 311 16.92 18.56 9.59
CA TRP A 311 17.60 19.66 10.27
C TRP A 311 17.13 19.84 11.71
N GLU A 312 15.82 19.93 11.91
CA GLU A 312 15.24 20.18 13.22
C GLU A 312 15.44 18.99 14.17
N LEU A 313 15.42 17.78 13.63
CA LEU A 313 15.48 16.55 14.40
C LEU A 313 16.90 16.17 14.83
N ARG A 314 17.86 16.20 13.91
CA ARG A 314 19.17 15.54 14.12
C ARG A 314 20.32 16.22 13.40
N HIS A 315 20.13 16.68 12.18
CA HIS A 315 21.23 17.19 11.39
C HIS A 315 21.84 18.44 12.01
N ARG A 316 21.04 19.31 12.64
CA ARG A 316 21.56 20.50 13.33
C ARG A 316 22.59 20.15 14.41
N ALA A 317 22.42 19.01 15.10
CA ALA A 317 23.36 18.57 16.12
C ALA A 317 24.74 18.24 15.52
N ILE A 318 24.78 17.70 14.31
CA ILE A 318 25.98 17.14 13.66
C ILE A 318 26.55 17.98 12.50
N CYS A 319 25.84 19.02 12.07
CA CYS A 319 26.17 19.78 10.87
C CYS A 319 27.56 20.42 10.94
N GLY A 320 28.48 19.98 10.09
CA GLY A 320 29.84 20.52 10.04
C GLY A 320 30.68 20.27 11.31
N LYS A 321 30.22 19.38 12.20
CA LYS A 321 30.94 19.00 13.42
C LYS A 321 31.61 17.64 13.25
N LEU A 322 32.84 17.54 13.76
CA LEU A 322 33.50 16.25 13.96
C LEU A 322 32.65 15.45 14.96
N LEU A 323 32.45 14.17 14.70
CA LEU A 323 31.71 13.30 15.61
C LEU A 323 32.70 12.67 16.58
N SER A 324 32.31 12.54 17.84
CA SER A 324 32.89 11.54 18.73
C SER A 324 32.18 10.20 18.58
N PHE A 325 32.77 9.14 19.10
CA PHE A 325 32.11 7.83 19.16
C PHE A 325 30.79 7.89 19.95
N ASP A 326 30.79 8.63 21.06
CA ASP A 326 29.60 8.80 21.91
C ASP A 326 28.52 9.63 21.23
N ASP A 327 28.89 10.60 20.38
CA ASP A 327 27.91 11.35 19.58
C ASP A 327 27.15 10.39 18.67
N VAL A 328 27.83 9.48 17.97
CA VAL A 328 27.18 8.52 17.07
C VAL A 328 26.20 7.61 17.80
N ALA A 329 26.54 7.17 19.02
CA ALA A 329 25.69 6.33 19.84
C ALA A 329 24.46 7.08 20.41
N THR A 330 24.51 8.41 20.48
CA THR A 330 23.47 9.25 21.10
C THR A 330 22.62 10.02 20.09
N LEU A 331 22.92 9.94 18.79
CA LEU A 331 22.12 10.61 17.78
C LEU A 331 20.67 10.11 17.82
N PRO A 332 19.68 11.01 17.89
CA PRO A 332 18.28 10.61 17.86
C PRO A 332 17.97 9.87 16.56
N ASP A 333 17.35 8.70 16.71
CA ASP A 333 16.84 7.86 15.62
C ASP A 333 15.64 8.50 14.92
N ASP A 334 15.21 7.81 13.85
CA ASP A 334 13.94 7.98 13.14
C ASP A 334 12.80 8.52 14.03
N PRO A 335 12.18 9.69 13.74
CA PRO A 335 11.00 10.13 14.45
C PRO A 335 9.87 9.14 14.30
N PHE A 336 9.87 8.23 13.33
CA PHE A 336 8.91 7.14 13.25
C PHE A 336 9.01 6.20 14.47
N ASN A 337 10.23 5.93 14.95
CA ASN A 337 10.45 5.22 16.21
C ASN A 337 10.18 6.09 17.44
N GLN A 338 10.34 7.41 17.35
CA GLN A 338 9.92 8.33 18.42
C GLN A 338 8.40 8.50 18.47
N TYR A 339 7.71 8.42 17.34
CA TYR A 339 6.26 8.45 17.16
C TYR A 339 5.63 7.18 17.72
N LEU A 340 6.17 6.01 17.38
CA LEU A 340 5.80 4.72 18.00
C LEU A 340 6.11 4.67 19.51
N ARG A 341 7.17 5.36 19.98
CA ARG A 341 7.48 5.48 21.42
C ARG A 341 6.58 6.47 22.16
N CYS A 342 6.21 7.61 21.55
CA CYS A 342 5.22 8.54 22.08
C CYS A 342 3.81 7.91 22.15
N PHE A 343 3.60 6.80 21.42
CA PHE A 343 2.44 5.94 21.59
C PHE A 343 2.60 4.91 22.72
N ARG A 344 3.82 4.49 23.09
CA ARG A 344 4.01 3.29 23.92
C ARG A 344 4.69 3.36 25.30
N HIS A 345 5.38 4.42 25.76
CA HIS A 345 5.81 4.41 27.18
C HIS A 345 5.94 5.75 27.91
N GLU A 346 5.30 5.77 29.09
CA GLU A 346 5.78 6.22 30.41
C GLU A 346 6.35 7.64 30.51
N PHE A 347 5.43 8.59 30.61
CA PHE A 347 5.60 9.61 31.64
C PHE A 347 5.85 8.92 32.99
N PRO A 348 6.54 9.54 33.96
CA PRO A 348 6.56 9.06 35.33
C PRO A 348 5.14 9.20 35.88
N LEU A 349 4.27 8.28 35.48
CA LEU A 349 2.95 8.11 35.98
C LEU A 349 3.13 7.55 37.38
N ASP A 350 2.35 8.11 38.30
CA ASP A 350 2.26 7.61 39.66
C ASP A 350 2.14 6.08 39.62
N SER A 351 2.80 5.40 40.56
CA SER A 351 2.87 3.94 40.72
C SER A 351 1.51 3.19 40.72
N ASN A 352 0.40 3.93 40.61
CA ASN A 352 -0.97 3.45 40.57
C ASN A 352 -1.62 3.48 39.17
N TYR A 353 -0.89 3.84 38.10
CA TYR A 353 -1.46 3.83 36.73
C TYR A 353 -1.68 2.40 36.22
N VAL A 354 -2.93 2.07 35.91
CA VAL A 354 -3.31 0.83 35.23
C VAL A 354 -3.36 1.14 33.73
N PRO A 355 -2.59 0.45 32.87
CA PRO A 355 -2.65 0.68 31.42
C PRO A 355 -3.98 0.17 30.83
N PRO A 356 -4.45 0.74 29.70
CA PRO A 356 -5.60 0.19 28.99
C PRO A 356 -5.29 -1.23 28.48
N PRO A 357 -6.31 -2.09 28.31
CA PRO A 357 -6.13 -3.43 27.76
C PRO A 357 -5.52 -3.39 26.35
N PRO A 358 -4.70 -4.36 25.92
CA PRO A 358 -4.13 -4.37 24.57
C PRO A 358 -5.18 -4.54 23.46
N ALA A 359 -5.05 -3.81 22.35
CA ALA A 359 -5.98 -3.93 21.22
C ALA A 359 -6.03 -5.35 20.61
N ALA A 360 -4.89 -6.05 20.57
CA ALA A 360 -4.81 -7.42 20.04
C ALA A 360 -5.67 -8.43 20.82
N GLU A 361 -5.92 -8.18 22.11
CA GLU A 361 -6.75 -9.06 22.93
C GLU A 361 -8.23 -9.02 22.53
N ALA A 362 -8.68 -7.93 21.89
CA ALA A 362 -10.04 -7.78 21.37
C ALA A 362 -10.42 -8.88 20.37
N LEU A 363 -9.46 -9.39 19.58
CA LEU A 363 -9.68 -10.45 18.60
C LEU A 363 -9.59 -11.86 19.20
N VAL A 364 -8.90 -12.00 20.34
CA VAL A 364 -8.65 -13.30 21.00
C VAL A 364 -9.77 -13.62 21.99
N ASP A 365 -10.13 -12.66 22.83
CA ASP A 365 -11.19 -12.79 23.83
C ASP A 365 -11.93 -11.45 23.99
N PRO A 366 -12.91 -11.17 23.11
CA PRO A 366 -13.69 -9.94 23.13
C PRO A 366 -14.32 -9.60 24.49
N GLU A 367 -14.82 -10.61 25.20
CA GLU A 367 -15.54 -10.42 26.47
C GLU A 367 -14.56 -10.06 27.58
N LYS A 368 -13.43 -10.76 27.68
CA LYS A 368 -12.36 -10.41 28.63
C LYS A 368 -11.82 -9.01 28.32
N TRP A 369 -11.49 -8.73 27.06
CA TRP A 369 -10.99 -7.42 26.63
C TRP A 369 -11.95 -6.29 27.02
N ASN A 370 -13.26 -6.49 26.79
CA ASN A 370 -14.25 -5.51 27.20
C ASN A 370 -14.38 -5.39 28.73
N SER A 371 -14.35 -6.49 29.46
CA SER A 371 -14.37 -6.50 30.93
C SER A 371 -13.18 -5.73 31.52
N ASP A 372 -11.99 -5.91 30.93
CA ASP A 372 -10.79 -5.20 31.34
C ASP A 372 -10.92 -3.69 31.03
N TRP A 373 -11.54 -3.32 29.91
CA TRP A 373 -11.86 -1.92 29.58
C TRP A 373 -12.87 -1.31 30.55
N GLU A 374 -13.93 -2.03 30.90
CA GLU A 374 -14.93 -1.57 31.89
C GLU A 374 -14.30 -1.36 33.28
N THR A 375 -13.33 -2.21 33.63
CA THR A 375 -12.55 -2.07 34.86
C THR A 375 -11.62 -0.86 34.78
N PHE A 376 -10.93 -0.69 33.66
CA PHE A 376 -10.07 0.46 33.39
C PHE A 376 -10.88 1.75 33.48
N LEU A 377 -12.00 1.89 32.75
CA LEU A 377 -12.83 3.10 32.74
C LEU A 377 -13.43 3.45 34.12
N GLN A 378 -13.50 2.50 35.05
CA GLN A 378 -13.96 2.72 36.44
C GLN A 378 -12.82 2.99 37.43
N ALA A 379 -11.56 2.90 37.00
CA ALA A 379 -10.43 3.06 37.89
C ALA A 379 -10.39 4.49 38.47
N PRO A 380 -10.23 4.63 39.81
CA PRO A 380 -10.17 5.95 40.44
C PRO A 380 -8.97 6.73 39.92
N GLY A 381 -9.20 7.96 39.46
CA GLY A 381 -8.17 8.86 38.93
C GLY A 381 -8.21 9.06 37.41
N LEU A 382 -8.97 8.26 36.68
CA LEU A 382 -9.19 8.44 35.24
C LEU A 382 -10.35 9.42 34.99
N THR A 383 -10.14 10.68 35.35
CA THR A 383 -11.10 11.76 35.08
C THR A 383 -10.87 12.34 33.67
N PRO A 384 -11.87 13.02 33.06
CA PRO A 384 -11.65 13.84 31.88
C PRO A 384 -10.43 14.75 31.99
N GLU A 385 -10.20 15.32 33.18
CA GLU A 385 -9.06 16.17 33.47
C GLU A 385 -7.73 15.43 33.29
N PHE A 386 -7.61 14.19 33.79
CA PHE A 386 -6.42 13.37 33.63
C PHE A 386 -6.12 13.10 32.15
N TYR A 387 -7.13 12.72 31.36
CA TYR A 387 -6.93 12.45 29.93
C TYR A 387 -6.59 13.71 29.14
N PHE A 388 -7.22 14.83 29.47
CA PHE A 388 -6.91 16.11 28.87
C PHE A 388 -5.46 16.51 29.16
N ASP A 389 -5.01 16.40 30.40
CA ASP A 389 -3.62 16.71 30.78
C ASP A 389 -2.62 15.77 30.11
N HIS A 390 -2.95 14.49 30.05
CA HIS A 390 -2.12 13.50 29.38
C HIS A 390 -1.97 13.83 27.89
N ARG A 391 -3.08 14.14 27.20
CA ARG A 391 -3.06 14.52 25.77
C ARG A 391 -2.38 15.88 25.56
N LEU A 392 -2.62 16.85 26.44
CA LEU A 392 -1.98 18.15 26.39
C LEU A 392 -0.46 18.02 26.58
N ALA A 393 -0.01 17.15 27.48
CA ALA A 393 1.41 16.83 27.66
C ALA A 393 1.99 16.15 26.40
N LYS A 394 1.26 15.20 25.80
CA LYS A 394 1.64 14.57 24.52
C LYS A 394 1.79 15.62 23.41
N ASN A 395 0.80 16.50 23.25
CA ASN A 395 0.81 17.58 22.26
C ASN A 395 1.95 18.59 22.52
N LYS A 396 2.30 18.89 23.77
CA LYS A 396 3.47 19.73 24.12
C LYS A 396 4.82 19.14 23.68
N THR A 397 4.92 17.81 23.59
CA THR A 397 6.16 17.12 23.20
C THR A 397 6.31 16.94 21.69
N LEU A 398 5.26 17.18 20.91
CA LEU A 398 5.31 17.14 19.45
C LEU A 398 5.85 18.49 18.93
N PRO A 399 6.89 18.51 18.09
CA PRO A 399 7.38 19.75 17.49
C PRO A 399 6.31 20.30 16.54
N PHE A 400 5.62 21.38 16.94
CA PHE A 400 4.60 22.05 16.13
C PHE A 400 5.24 22.83 14.96
N PRO A 401 5.10 22.42 13.69
CA PRO A 401 5.47 23.23 12.55
C PRO A 401 4.18 23.87 12.01
N GLY A 402 3.70 24.94 12.65
CA GLY A 402 2.54 25.70 12.18
C GLY A 402 1.19 24.99 12.36
N VAL A 403 0.14 25.78 12.55
CA VAL A 403 -1.24 25.31 12.60
C VAL A 403 -1.65 24.91 11.18
N GLY A 404 -1.59 23.62 10.86
CA GLY A 404 -1.93 23.04 9.55
C GLY A 404 -1.93 21.49 9.57
N PRO A 405 -2.18 20.86 8.43
CA PRO A 405 -3.29 19.96 8.02
C PRO A 405 -3.81 18.84 8.96
N ALA A 406 -3.16 18.53 10.09
CA ALA A 406 -3.58 17.40 10.93
C ALA A 406 -4.99 17.56 11.53
N ASN A 407 -5.36 18.78 11.96
CA ASN A 407 -6.71 19.06 12.45
C ASN A 407 -7.78 19.03 11.35
N HIS A 408 -7.42 19.38 10.11
CA HIS A 408 -8.35 19.29 8.99
C HIS A 408 -8.70 17.83 8.68
N ASN A 409 -7.72 16.93 8.72
CA ASN A 409 -7.97 15.51 8.46
C ASN A 409 -8.90 14.92 9.53
N ASN A 410 -8.63 15.16 10.82
CA ASN A 410 -9.48 14.67 11.91
C ASN A 410 -10.92 15.20 11.81
N SER A 411 -11.11 16.50 11.49
CA SER A 411 -12.45 17.07 11.33
C SER A 411 -13.20 16.44 10.15
N THR A 412 -12.53 16.23 9.01
CA THR A 412 -13.14 15.61 7.82
C THR A 412 -13.52 14.16 8.06
N HIS A 413 -12.64 13.37 8.68
CA HIS A 413 -12.94 11.98 9.04
C HIS A 413 -14.10 11.89 10.04
N THR A 414 -14.16 12.79 11.01
CA THR A 414 -15.24 12.84 12.00
C THR A 414 -16.57 13.23 11.34
N ALA A 415 -16.58 14.27 10.50
CA ALA A 415 -17.78 14.70 9.77
C ALA A 415 -18.30 13.57 8.86
N LYS A 416 -17.41 12.84 8.20
CA LYS A 416 -17.76 11.66 7.38
C LYS A 416 -18.35 10.53 8.23
N ALA A 417 -17.76 10.24 9.38
CA ALA A 417 -18.29 9.22 10.30
C ALA A 417 -19.71 9.60 10.79
N GLN A 418 -19.93 10.86 11.16
CA GLN A 418 -21.26 11.37 11.51
C GLN A 418 -22.27 11.32 10.37
N TYR A 419 -21.84 11.66 9.15
CA TYR A 419 -22.70 11.62 7.98
C TYR A 419 -23.14 10.17 7.65
N ASN A 420 -22.19 9.24 7.61
CA ASN A 420 -22.49 7.82 7.38
C ASN A 420 -23.38 7.24 8.48
N LEU A 421 -23.13 7.62 9.74
CA LEU A 421 -24.01 7.27 10.83
C LEU A 421 -25.42 7.83 10.60
N THR A 422 -25.54 9.10 10.22
CA THR A 422 -26.85 9.77 10.04
C THR A 422 -27.68 9.07 8.97
N LEU A 423 -27.08 8.66 7.84
CA LEU A 423 -27.79 7.91 6.80
C LEU A 423 -28.34 6.58 7.32
N ASP A 424 -27.49 5.77 7.96
CA ASP A 424 -27.90 4.47 8.51
C ASP A 424 -28.90 4.65 9.68
N ALA A 425 -28.77 5.72 10.46
CA ALA A 425 -29.67 6.04 11.57
C ALA A 425 -31.06 6.45 11.11
N ILE A 426 -31.19 7.21 10.02
CA ILE A 426 -32.49 7.59 9.44
C ILE A 426 -33.28 6.33 9.06
N GLU A 427 -32.64 5.38 8.40
CA GLU A 427 -33.25 4.09 8.05
C GLU A 427 -33.60 3.29 9.30
N PHE A 428 -32.67 3.18 10.25
CA PHE A 428 -32.86 2.42 11.48
C PHE A 428 -33.98 2.97 12.39
N LEU A 429 -34.10 4.30 12.48
CA LEU A 429 -35.11 5.00 13.27
C LEU A 429 -36.45 5.14 12.54
N ASN A 430 -36.54 4.77 11.27
CA ASN A 430 -37.78 4.82 10.51
C ASN A 430 -38.83 3.92 11.18
N PRO A 431 -39.97 4.48 11.66
CA PRO A 431 -41.02 3.69 12.29
C PRO A 431 -41.59 2.60 11.37
N GLU A 432 -41.51 2.78 10.04
CA GLU A 432 -42.03 1.82 9.06
C GLU A 432 -41.14 0.57 8.91
N GLU A 433 -39.82 0.72 9.05
CA GLU A 433 -38.85 -0.40 8.99
C GLU A 433 -38.87 -1.23 10.29
N GLY A 434 -39.31 -0.63 11.40
CA GLY A 434 -39.45 -1.30 12.68
C GLY A 434 -38.13 -1.73 13.35
N LEU A 435 -36.96 -1.37 12.79
CA LEU A 435 -35.64 -1.76 13.30
C LEU A 435 -35.38 -1.19 14.71
N ALA A 436 -35.67 0.09 14.96
CA ALA A 436 -35.58 0.67 16.31
C ALA A 436 -36.51 -0.03 17.32
N ALA A 437 -37.73 -0.41 16.90
CA ALA A 437 -38.63 -1.19 17.74
C ALA A 437 -38.09 -2.62 17.97
N GLY A 438 -37.49 -3.23 16.95
CA GLY A 438 -36.78 -4.49 17.03
C GLY A 438 -35.59 -4.44 17.99
N TRP A 439 -34.83 -3.35 17.97
CA TRP A 439 -33.72 -3.10 18.90
C TRP A 439 -34.22 -3.01 20.34
N LEU A 440 -35.28 -2.26 20.61
CA LEU A 440 -35.89 -2.16 21.95
C LEU A 440 -36.47 -3.51 22.41
N ALA A 441 -37.04 -4.28 21.50
CA ALA A 441 -37.59 -5.62 21.78
C ALA A 441 -36.52 -6.71 21.93
N ALA A 442 -35.30 -6.50 21.41
CA ALA A 442 -34.20 -7.45 21.51
C ALA A 442 -33.80 -7.67 22.98
N ARG A 443 -33.37 -8.89 23.31
CA ARG A 443 -32.87 -9.16 24.66
C ARG A 443 -31.53 -8.44 24.89
N PRO A 444 -31.19 -8.06 26.14
CA PRO A 444 -29.93 -7.37 26.43
C PRO A 444 -28.70 -8.10 25.90
N GLU A 445 -28.68 -9.44 25.93
CA GLU A 445 -27.56 -10.24 25.43
C GLU A 445 -27.36 -10.11 23.92
N VAL A 446 -28.46 -9.93 23.16
CA VAL A 446 -28.39 -9.72 21.71
C VAL A 446 -27.82 -8.33 21.42
N ARG A 447 -28.30 -7.29 22.11
CA ARG A 447 -27.76 -5.92 21.97
C ARG A 447 -26.27 -5.89 22.33
N ARG A 448 -25.91 -6.49 23.47
CA ARG A 448 -24.52 -6.61 23.94
C ARG A 448 -23.62 -7.26 22.90
N LYS A 449 -24.05 -8.37 22.28
CA LYS A 449 -23.27 -9.07 21.25
C LYS A 449 -22.92 -8.17 20.07
N HIS A 450 -23.89 -7.44 19.52
CA HIS A 450 -23.68 -6.57 18.36
C HIS A 450 -22.81 -5.36 18.70
N LEU A 451 -23.04 -4.74 19.86
CA LEU A 451 -22.21 -3.65 20.37
C LEU A 451 -20.76 -4.07 20.60
N LEU A 452 -20.55 -5.26 21.19
CA LEU A 452 -19.21 -5.79 21.42
C LEU A 452 -18.49 -6.06 20.10
N ALA A 453 -19.17 -6.68 19.13
CA ALA A 453 -18.61 -6.93 17.80
C ALA A 453 -18.20 -5.63 17.10
N ALA A 454 -19.05 -4.58 17.15
CA ALA A 454 -18.73 -3.27 16.61
C ALA A 454 -17.51 -2.62 17.30
N LEU A 455 -17.43 -2.70 18.64
CA LEU A 455 -16.29 -2.18 19.39
C LEU A 455 -14.99 -2.89 19.03
N VAL A 456 -15.00 -4.23 18.93
CA VAL A 456 -13.84 -5.03 18.53
C VAL A 456 -13.39 -4.67 17.12
N ASP A 457 -14.31 -4.59 16.17
CA ASP A 457 -14.00 -4.27 14.77
C ASP A 457 -13.33 -2.90 14.67
N VAL A 458 -13.92 -1.87 15.27
CA VAL A 458 -13.40 -0.50 15.22
C VAL A 458 -12.06 -0.36 15.97
N CYS A 459 -11.94 -0.91 17.18
CA CYS A 459 -10.73 -0.76 17.99
C CYS A 459 -9.55 -1.62 17.49
N SER A 460 -9.82 -2.77 16.87
CA SER A 460 -8.79 -3.64 16.30
C SER A 460 -8.14 -3.07 15.03
N LYS A 461 -8.89 -2.26 14.27
CA LYS A 461 -8.44 -1.65 13.01
C LYS A 461 -7.60 -0.39 13.20
N SER A 462 -7.65 0.25 14.37
CA SER A 462 -6.94 1.49 14.64
C SER A 462 -6.54 1.63 16.11
N GLU A 463 -5.24 1.64 16.38
CA GLU A 463 -4.69 1.89 17.73
C GLU A 463 -5.16 3.25 18.28
N THR A 464 -5.31 4.25 17.40
CA THR A 464 -5.90 5.55 17.76
C THR A 464 -7.34 5.41 18.23
N MET A 465 -8.17 4.60 17.55
CA MET A 465 -9.56 4.36 17.98
C MET A 465 -9.64 3.55 19.27
N HIS A 466 -8.75 2.58 19.45
CA HIS A 466 -8.61 1.82 20.69
C HIS A 466 -8.29 2.74 21.88
N ASP A 467 -7.28 3.60 21.76
CA ASP A 467 -6.93 4.57 22.81
C ASP A 467 -8.05 5.59 23.05
N THR A 468 -8.77 5.96 21.99
CA THR A 468 -9.89 6.91 22.06
C THR A 468 -11.04 6.38 22.89
N ARG A 469 -11.16 5.07 23.10
CA ARG A 469 -12.19 4.50 23.98
C ARG A 469 -12.10 5.04 25.41
N ALA A 470 -10.91 5.38 25.88
CA ALA A 470 -10.69 6.01 27.19
C ALA A 470 -11.41 7.36 27.35
N TYR A 471 -11.74 8.01 26.22
CA TYR A 471 -12.36 9.33 26.13
C TYR A 471 -13.89 9.28 26.10
N CYS A 472 -14.46 8.13 25.75
CA CYS A 472 -15.90 7.92 25.58
C CYS A 472 -16.61 7.49 26.88
N GLY A 473 -15.99 7.74 28.04
CA GLY A 473 -16.60 7.68 29.37
C GLY A 473 -17.64 6.56 29.56
N LYS A 474 -18.90 6.96 29.71
CA LYS A 474 -20.03 6.05 29.93
C LYS A 474 -20.75 5.69 28.64
N GLU A 475 -20.51 6.45 27.57
CA GLU A 475 -21.20 6.40 26.29
C GLU A 475 -20.95 5.08 25.56
N LEU A 476 -19.73 4.55 25.63
CA LEU A 476 -19.35 3.27 24.98
C LEU A 476 -19.19 2.11 25.97
N ARG A 477 -19.88 2.19 27.12
CA ARG A 477 -20.01 1.06 28.06
C ARG A 477 -21.11 0.12 27.59
N LEU A 478 -20.82 -1.17 27.59
CA LEU A 478 -21.77 -2.16 27.07
C LEU A 478 -23.03 -2.25 27.92
N GLU A 479 -22.91 -2.11 29.24
CA GLU A 479 -24.04 -2.30 30.15
C GLU A 479 -25.13 -1.22 29.96
N PRO A 480 -24.83 0.10 30.00
CA PRO A 480 -25.83 1.12 29.68
C PRO A 480 -26.44 0.94 28.30
N LEU A 481 -25.63 0.71 27.26
CA LEU A 481 -26.08 0.60 25.87
C LEU A 481 -26.95 -0.63 25.58
N SER A 482 -26.73 -1.75 26.28
CA SER A 482 -27.44 -3.00 26.02
C SER A 482 -28.61 -3.28 26.96
N SER A 483 -28.68 -2.62 28.12
CA SER A 483 -29.67 -2.90 29.17
C SER A 483 -31.13 -2.78 28.70
N ASP A 484 -31.60 -1.58 28.39
CA ASP A 484 -32.96 -1.32 27.86
C ASP A 484 -32.97 -0.94 26.37
N GLY A 485 -31.82 -0.57 25.82
CA GLY A 485 -31.66 -0.14 24.43
C GLY A 485 -32.04 1.32 24.18
N GLU A 486 -32.68 2.01 25.13
CA GLU A 486 -33.06 3.43 25.01
C GLU A 486 -31.82 4.32 25.03
N PHE A 487 -30.85 4.01 25.89
CA PHE A 487 -29.59 4.76 25.93
C PHE A 487 -28.83 4.74 24.59
N PHE A 488 -28.88 3.62 23.87
CA PHE A 488 -28.32 3.52 22.52
C PHE A 488 -29.08 4.43 21.53
N LEU A 489 -30.41 4.45 21.58
CA LEU A 489 -31.21 5.32 20.69
C LEU A 489 -31.02 6.80 20.99
N ASP A 490 -30.87 7.18 22.26
CA ASP A 490 -30.60 8.57 22.65
C ASP A 490 -29.20 9.00 22.22
N LEU A 491 -28.19 8.14 22.38
CA LEU A 491 -26.85 8.38 21.88
C LEU A 491 -26.84 8.47 20.34
N LEU A 492 -27.60 7.61 19.67
CA LEU A 492 -27.76 7.62 18.22
C LEU A 492 -28.34 8.95 17.74
N ARG A 493 -29.47 9.38 18.31
CA ARG A 493 -30.11 10.68 17.98
C ARG A 493 -29.17 11.86 18.25
N SER A 494 -28.37 11.79 19.32
CA SER A 494 -27.43 12.86 19.67
C SER A 494 -26.20 12.92 18.75
N ALA A 495 -25.87 11.80 18.11
CA ALA A 495 -24.75 11.69 17.18
C ALA A 495 -25.13 12.01 15.72
N MET A 496 -26.43 11.98 15.41
CA MET A 496 -26.96 12.38 14.12
C MET A 496 -26.79 13.88 13.89
N LEU A 497 -26.59 14.24 12.63
CA LEU A 497 -26.68 15.63 12.19
C LEU A 497 -28.16 16.04 12.13
N ASP A 498 -28.47 17.30 12.46
CA ASP A 498 -29.81 17.86 12.25
C ASP A 498 -30.20 17.70 10.77
N ASP A 499 -31.50 17.45 10.51
CA ASP A 499 -32.19 16.98 9.28
C ASP A 499 -31.85 17.65 7.92
N THR A 500 -30.86 18.53 7.86
CA THR A 500 -30.32 19.09 6.63
C THR A 500 -29.18 18.22 6.11
N ALA A 501 -29.46 17.43 5.06
CA ALA A 501 -28.57 16.49 4.35
C ALA A 501 -27.32 17.12 3.67
N VAL A 502 -26.55 17.94 4.39
CA VAL A 502 -25.28 18.54 3.93
C VAL A 502 -24.18 18.06 4.87
N LEU A 503 -23.09 17.52 4.33
CA LEU A 503 -21.88 17.24 5.10
C LEU A 503 -21.41 18.56 5.73
N PRO A 504 -21.43 18.71 7.06
CA PRO A 504 -21.09 19.98 7.68
C PRO A 504 -19.59 20.22 7.54
N GLU A 505 -19.20 21.49 7.34
CA GLU A 505 -17.78 21.87 7.27
C GLU A 505 -17.01 21.51 8.56
N LEU A 506 -17.73 21.39 9.68
CA LEU A 506 -17.22 20.92 10.96
C LEU A 506 -18.22 19.96 11.62
N PRO A 507 -17.76 18.82 12.16
CA PRO A 507 -18.62 17.89 12.87
C PRO A 507 -19.21 18.52 14.13
N THR A 508 -20.44 18.16 14.48
CA THR A 508 -21.10 18.61 15.71
C THR A 508 -20.59 17.76 16.87
N PRO A 509 -19.93 18.32 17.89
CA PRO A 509 -19.42 17.52 19.00
C PRO A 509 -20.57 16.86 19.77
N ILE A 510 -20.48 15.55 20.03
CA ILE A 510 -21.48 14.82 20.83
C ILE A 510 -21.31 15.20 22.29
N GLY A 511 -22.17 16.08 22.83
CA GLY A 511 -22.04 16.64 24.18
C GLY A 511 -21.79 15.58 25.27
N ASP A 512 -20.98 15.94 26.27
CA ASP A 512 -20.70 15.14 27.45
C ASP A 512 -20.63 16.07 28.67
N PRO A 513 -21.55 15.94 29.64
CA PRO A 513 -21.59 16.81 30.82
C PRO A 513 -20.27 16.85 31.61
N ASP A 514 -19.52 15.75 31.64
CA ASP A 514 -18.26 15.66 32.37
C ASP A 514 -17.15 16.44 31.63
N TRP A 515 -17.14 16.43 30.29
CA TRP A 515 -16.23 17.26 29.48
C TRP A 515 -16.64 18.73 29.42
N ASP A 516 -17.93 19.02 29.32
CA ASP A 516 -18.45 20.39 29.37
C ASP A 516 -18.13 21.01 30.74
N GLY A 517 -18.26 20.24 31.81
CA GLY A 517 -17.84 20.60 33.15
C GLY A 517 -16.34 20.87 33.25
N LEU A 518 -15.50 20.07 32.59
CA LEU A 518 -14.04 20.31 32.54
C LEU A 518 -13.70 21.62 31.83
N VAL A 519 -14.31 21.88 30.67
CA VAL A 519 -14.11 23.12 29.90
C VAL A 519 -14.50 24.33 30.73
N GLN A 520 -15.63 24.26 31.43
CA GLN A 520 -16.09 25.32 32.35
C GLN A 520 -15.16 25.49 33.55
N THR A 521 -14.75 24.39 34.20
CA THR A 521 -13.97 24.41 35.45
C THR A 521 -12.54 24.89 35.23
N ARG A 522 -11.90 24.48 34.13
CA ARG A 522 -10.55 24.96 33.78
C ARG A 522 -10.52 26.39 33.29
N GLY A 523 -11.69 26.95 32.99
CA GLY A 523 -11.82 28.29 32.42
C GLY A 523 -10.91 28.43 31.21
N ILE A 524 -10.89 27.42 30.32
CA ILE A 524 -10.05 27.39 29.12
C ILE A 524 -10.39 28.64 28.32
N LYS A 525 -9.56 29.69 28.48
CA LYS A 525 -9.72 30.95 27.77
C LYS A 525 -9.31 30.72 26.33
N THR A 526 -9.95 31.43 25.41
CA THR A 526 -9.70 31.39 23.96
C THR A 526 -8.25 31.66 23.53
N ASP A 527 -7.37 32.02 24.47
CA ASP A 527 -6.04 32.54 24.20
C ASP A 527 -4.96 31.44 24.19
N SER A 528 -5.26 30.23 24.70
CA SER A 528 -4.33 29.08 24.62
C SER A 528 -4.67 28.20 23.43
N ALA A 529 -4.09 28.52 22.27
CA ALA A 529 -4.29 27.75 21.03
C ALA A 529 -4.01 26.25 21.20
N LEU A 530 -3.03 25.88 22.03
CA LEU A 530 -2.69 24.48 22.28
C LEU A 530 -3.77 23.72 23.08
N GLU A 531 -4.38 24.37 24.07
CA GLU A 531 -5.48 23.76 24.85
C GLU A 531 -6.74 23.64 24.00
N LEU A 532 -7.04 24.63 23.16
CA LEU A 532 -8.15 24.57 22.21
C LEU A 532 -7.95 23.48 21.14
N LEU A 533 -6.73 23.34 20.61
CA LEU A 533 -6.40 22.27 19.65
C LEU A 533 -6.51 20.88 20.31
N THR A 534 -6.00 20.74 21.53
CA THR A 534 -6.09 19.49 22.30
C THR A 534 -7.54 19.13 22.59
N LEU A 535 -8.36 20.12 22.94
CA LEU A 535 -9.79 19.95 23.13
C LEU A 535 -10.48 19.54 21.81
N GLY A 536 -10.19 20.23 20.71
CA GLY A 536 -10.74 19.93 19.39
C GLY A 536 -10.43 18.50 18.95
N ASP A 537 -9.16 18.08 19.02
CA ASP A 537 -8.74 16.71 18.72
C ASP A 537 -9.49 15.68 19.57
N PHE A 538 -9.65 15.98 20.85
CA PHE A 538 -10.37 15.12 21.77
C PHE A 538 -11.83 14.93 21.33
N TRP A 539 -12.53 16.04 21.04
CA TRP A 539 -13.92 15.99 20.58
C TRP A 539 -14.07 15.27 19.25
N PHE A 540 -13.16 15.50 18.30
CA PHE A 540 -13.19 14.85 16.99
C PHE A 540 -12.99 13.35 17.11
N LEU A 541 -11.92 12.92 17.78
CA LEU A 541 -11.64 11.49 17.96
C LEU A 541 -12.78 10.78 18.70
N ARG A 542 -13.26 11.37 19.81
CA ARG A 542 -14.39 10.82 20.59
C ARG A 542 -15.64 10.68 19.72
N THR A 543 -16.00 11.73 18.99
CA THR A 543 -17.18 11.74 18.11
C THR A 543 -17.02 10.71 16.99
N GLN A 544 -15.83 10.63 16.37
CA GLN A 544 -15.53 9.67 15.31
C GLN A 544 -15.68 8.23 15.80
N LEU A 545 -15.13 7.90 16.98
CA LEU A 545 -15.25 6.56 17.56
C LEU A 545 -16.70 6.20 17.84
N ILE A 546 -17.46 7.08 18.49
CA ILE A 546 -18.88 6.87 18.76
C ILE A 546 -19.63 6.62 17.44
N CYS A 547 -19.37 7.43 16.42
CA CYS A 547 -20.06 7.29 15.14
C CYS A 547 -19.76 5.97 14.44
N HIS A 548 -18.50 5.54 14.43
CA HIS A 548 -18.15 4.23 13.87
C HIS A 548 -18.80 3.08 14.65
N VAL A 549 -18.75 3.10 15.98
CA VAL A 549 -19.35 2.03 16.80
C VAL A 549 -20.86 1.96 16.58
N LEU A 550 -21.56 3.09 16.57
CA LEU A 550 -23.00 3.14 16.30
C LEU A 550 -23.33 2.65 14.88
N HIS A 551 -22.60 3.12 13.87
CA HIS A 551 -22.78 2.74 12.47
C HIS A 551 -22.62 1.22 12.27
N TYR A 552 -21.54 0.64 12.80
CA TYR A 552 -21.31 -0.80 12.72
C TYR A 552 -22.34 -1.59 13.54
N THR A 553 -22.78 -1.08 14.70
CA THR A 553 -23.83 -1.73 15.49
C THR A 553 -25.14 -1.79 14.72
N ILE A 554 -25.55 -0.70 14.07
CA ILE A 554 -26.75 -0.65 13.23
C ILE A 554 -26.66 -1.69 12.13
N ARG A 555 -25.56 -1.74 11.38
CA ARG A 555 -25.39 -2.71 10.29
C ARG A 555 -25.47 -4.14 10.77
N LEU A 556 -24.68 -4.49 11.78
CA LEU A 556 -24.66 -5.84 12.34
C LEU A 556 -26.02 -6.24 12.89
N PHE A 557 -26.74 -5.32 13.55
CA PHE A 557 -28.08 -5.60 14.06
C PHE A 557 -29.13 -5.69 12.96
N SER A 558 -29.08 -4.82 11.94
CA SER A 558 -29.98 -4.89 10.79
C SER A 558 -29.80 -6.20 10.05
N ASP A 559 -28.55 -6.64 9.83
CA ASP A 559 -28.25 -7.94 9.25
C ASP A 559 -28.87 -9.07 10.08
N TRP A 560 -28.72 -9.03 11.41
CA TRP A 560 -29.32 -10.01 12.32
C TRP A 560 -30.85 -9.94 12.42
N ALA A 561 -31.45 -8.76 12.43
CA ALA A 561 -32.91 -8.58 12.49
C ALA A 561 -33.58 -9.03 11.19
N ASN A 562 -32.84 -8.90 10.08
CA ASN A 562 -33.21 -9.44 8.78
C ASN A 562 -32.81 -10.92 8.64
N GLU A 563 -32.03 -11.50 9.56
CA GLU A 563 -31.92 -12.96 9.70
C GLU A 563 -33.29 -13.48 10.15
N PRO A 564 -34.01 -14.20 9.30
CA PRO A 564 -35.37 -14.57 9.60
C PRO A 564 -35.40 -15.75 10.56
N LEU A 565 -36.44 -15.81 11.39
CA LEU A 565 -36.83 -16.95 12.22
C LEU A 565 -37.24 -18.21 11.40
N GLY A 566 -36.54 -18.51 10.30
CA GLY A 566 -36.70 -19.70 9.48
C GLY A 566 -37.11 -19.50 8.02
N ILE A 567 -37.12 -18.27 7.47
CA ILE A 567 -37.42 -18.02 6.03
C ILE A 567 -36.54 -16.89 5.47
N PRO A 568 -35.43 -17.16 4.75
CA PRO A 568 -34.35 -16.21 4.38
C PRO A 568 -34.85 -14.87 3.80
N VAL A 569 -34.37 -13.74 4.32
CA VAL A 569 -34.39 -12.41 3.67
C VAL A 569 -32.94 -12.10 3.28
N PRO A 570 -32.71 -11.50 2.10
CA PRO A 570 -31.54 -11.90 1.33
C PRO A 570 -30.28 -11.10 1.71
N LEU A 571 -29.10 -11.76 1.79
CA LEU A 571 -27.82 -11.09 1.53
C LEU A 571 -28.03 -10.18 0.31
N PRO A 572 -27.41 -8.97 0.24
CA PRO A 572 -27.60 -8.08 -0.90
C PRO A 572 -27.47 -8.89 -2.18
N GLU A 573 -28.38 -8.72 -3.15
CA GLU A 573 -28.75 -9.74 -4.15
C GLU A 573 -27.58 -10.55 -4.75
N TRP A 574 -26.39 -9.93 -4.86
CA TRP A 574 -25.12 -10.53 -5.27
C TRP A 574 -24.56 -11.63 -4.38
N ALA A 575 -24.71 -11.55 -3.06
CA ALA A 575 -24.16 -12.49 -2.11
C ALA A 575 -25.03 -13.76 -1.97
N ILE A 576 -26.33 -13.67 -2.22
CA ILE A 576 -27.21 -14.85 -2.30
C ILE A 576 -27.26 -15.44 -3.70
N ASN A 577 -27.24 -14.58 -4.70
CA ASN A 577 -27.39 -15.00 -6.08
C ASN A 577 -26.58 -14.07 -6.99
N PRO A 578 -25.28 -14.37 -7.21
CA PRO A 578 -24.44 -13.64 -8.16
C PRO A 578 -25.10 -13.47 -9.54
N GLU A 579 -25.92 -14.43 -9.98
CA GLU A 579 -26.66 -14.32 -11.24
C GLU A 579 -27.76 -13.24 -11.19
N SER A 580 -28.49 -13.13 -10.07
CA SER A 580 -29.56 -12.14 -9.96
C SER A 580 -29.00 -10.72 -9.95
N TRP A 581 -27.89 -10.52 -9.25
CA TRP A 581 -27.18 -9.26 -9.27
C TRP A 581 -26.56 -8.91 -10.63
N ASP A 582 -25.95 -9.88 -11.31
CA ASP A 582 -25.47 -9.66 -12.67
C ASP A 582 -26.61 -9.28 -13.62
N ARG A 583 -27.79 -9.92 -13.47
CA ARG A 583 -29.01 -9.53 -14.21
C ARG A 583 -29.48 -8.11 -13.87
N ALA A 584 -29.41 -7.69 -12.60
CA ALA A 584 -29.82 -6.36 -12.17
C ALA A 584 -28.91 -5.26 -12.76
N TRP A 585 -27.59 -5.44 -12.65
CA TRP A 585 -26.61 -4.61 -13.33
C TRP A 585 -26.85 -4.60 -14.84
N GLY A 586 -27.14 -5.76 -15.37
CA GLY A 586 -27.38 -5.92 -16.77
C GLY A 586 -28.57 -5.14 -17.31
N SER A 587 -29.68 -5.22 -16.60
CA SER A 587 -30.88 -4.43 -16.88
C SER A 587 -30.63 -2.93 -16.77
N ALA A 588 -29.70 -2.51 -15.89
CA ALA A 588 -29.29 -1.12 -15.78
C ALA A 588 -28.50 -0.65 -17.01
N PHE A 589 -27.57 -1.47 -17.53
CA PHE A 589 -26.81 -1.16 -18.76
C PHE A 589 -27.66 -1.15 -20.02
N ASP A 590 -28.65 -2.05 -20.10
CA ASP A 590 -29.55 -2.14 -21.25
C ASP A 590 -30.53 -0.94 -21.33
N SER A 591 -30.53 -0.05 -20.32
CA SER A 591 -31.30 1.18 -20.31
C SER A 591 -30.59 2.32 -21.06
N PRO A 592 -31.11 2.79 -22.22
CA PRO A 592 -30.45 3.77 -23.08
C PRO A 592 -30.34 5.19 -22.48
N ILE A 593 -30.87 5.41 -21.27
CA ILE A 593 -30.88 6.71 -20.60
C ILE A 593 -29.83 6.77 -19.46
N HIS A 594 -29.38 5.62 -18.93
CA HIS A 594 -28.64 5.60 -17.66
C HIS A 594 -27.13 5.31 -17.79
N PHE A 595 -26.66 4.68 -18.88
CA PHE A 595 -25.25 4.27 -18.99
C PHE A 595 -24.67 4.49 -20.40
N SER A 596 -24.55 5.75 -20.83
CA SER A 596 -23.63 6.08 -21.95
C SER A 596 -22.22 6.28 -21.37
N PRO A 597 -21.21 5.52 -21.82
CA PRO A 597 -19.85 5.67 -21.28
C PRO A 597 -19.28 7.09 -21.52
N THR A 598 -19.69 7.75 -22.61
CA THR A 598 -19.40 9.16 -22.90
C THR A 598 -19.98 10.11 -21.84
N VAL A 599 -21.22 9.88 -21.40
CA VAL A 599 -21.85 10.72 -20.36
C VAL A 599 -21.13 10.56 -19.03
N TYR A 600 -20.67 9.36 -18.71
CA TYR A 600 -19.95 9.11 -17.46
C TYR A 600 -18.53 9.69 -17.48
N VAL A 601 -17.80 9.57 -18.61
CA VAL A 601 -16.50 10.23 -18.79
C VAL A 601 -16.63 11.73 -18.69
N LEU A 602 -17.61 12.34 -19.35
CA LEU A 602 -17.83 13.79 -19.27
C LEU A 602 -18.20 14.22 -17.86
N ASP A 603 -19.06 13.48 -17.16
CA ASP A 603 -19.40 13.76 -15.77
C ASP A 603 -18.15 13.71 -14.88
N MET A 604 -17.28 12.71 -15.07
CA MET A 604 -16.08 12.55 -14.26
C MET A 604 -14.94 13.52 -14.61
N VAL A 605 -14.75 13.85 -15.89
CA VAL A 605 -13.84 14.93 -16.34
C VAL A 605 -14.29 16.25 -15.72
N ASN A 606 -15.60 16.51 -15.71
CA ASN A 606 -16.16 17.70 -15.07
C ASN A 606 -15.97 17.68 -13.54
N ARG A 607 -16.11 16.51 -12.89
CA ARG A 607 -15.77 16.34 -11.47
C ARG A 607 -14.28 16.64 -11.23
N ASN A 608 -13.38 16.02 -11.99
CA ASN A 608 -11.92 16.22 -11.85
C ASN A 608 -11.48 17.66 -12.12
N ALA A 609 -12.10 18.34 -13.09
CA ALA A 609 -11.86 19.76 -13.35
C ALA A 609 -12.23 20.65 -12.15
N SER A 610 -13.25 20.26 -11.37
CA SER A 610 -13.67 20.99 -10.18
C SER A 610 -12.83 20.71 -8.92
N HIS A 611 -12.18 19.55 -8.84
CA HIS A 611 -11.35 19.15 -7.69
C HIS A 611 -9.86 19.47 -7.87
N GLY A 612 -9.45 19.89 -9.06
CA GLY A 612 -8.09 20.30 -9.39
C GLY A 612 -7.23 19.14 -9.89
N LEU A 613 -6.54 19.38 -11.00
CA LEU A 613 -5.60 18.45 -11.66
C LEU A 613 -4.59 17.79 -10.68
N GLN A 614 -4.24 18.47 -9.58
CA GLN A 614 -3.27 17.99 -8.61
C GLN A 614 -3.70 16.71 -7.86
N THR A 615 -4.98 16.56 -7.52
CA THR A 615 -5.47 15.36 -6.79
C THR A 615 -5.49 14.14 -7.71
N THR A 616 -5.92 14.31 -8.95
CA THR A 616 -5.85 13.24 -9.97
C THR A 616 -4.40 12.85 -10.27
N LEU A 617 -3.49 13.83 -10.37
CA LEU A 617 -2.06 13.57 -10.52
C LEU A 617 -1.43 12.89 -9.29
N ALA A 618 -1.91 13.17 -8.09
CA ALA A 618 -1.39 12.58 -6.85
C ALA A 618 -1.77 11.09 -6.72
N SER A 619 -2.98 10.71 -7.14
CA SER A 619 -3.47 9.32 -7.09
C SER A 619 -2.97 8.45 -8.26
N TYR A 620 -2.55 9.07 -9.38
CA TYR A 620 -2.14 8.34 -10.59
C TYR A 620 -0.97 7.36 -10.38
N PRO A 621 0.15 7.70 -9.72
CA PRO A 621 1.27 6.76 -9.50
C PRO A 621 0.86 5.55 -8.67
N TYR A 622 -0.06 5.75 -7.72
CA TYR A 622 -0.58 4.67 -6.88
C TYR A 622 -1.47 3.72 -7.69
N LEU A 623 -2.38 4.27 -8.49
CA LEU A 623 -3.23 3.49 -9.38
C LEU A 623 -2.39 2.71 -10.41
N LEU A 624 -1.35 3.33 -10.96
CA LEU A 624 -0.39 2.71 -11.87
C LEU A 624 0.31 1.51 -11.22
N SER A 625 0.87 1.70 -10.03
CA SER A 625 1.57 0.64 -9.26
C SER A 625 0.65 -0.54 -8.94
N ASN A 626 -0.60 -0.25 -8.56
CA ASN A 626 -1.60 -1.25 -8.27
C ASN A 626 -2.01 -2.06 -9.50
N THR A 627 -2.20 -1.42 -10.65
CA THR A 627 -2.52 -2.11 -11.89
C THR A 627 -1.36 -3.00 -12.34
N CYS A 628 -0.11 -2.54 -12.21
CA CYS A 628 1.08 -3.36 -12.43
C CYS A 628 1.11 -4.60 -11.53
N SER A 629 0.76 -4.43 -10.24
CA SER A 629 0.72 -5.53 -9.26
C SER A 629 -0.38 -6.55 -9.60
N ALA A 630 -1.58 -6.08 -9.94
CA ALA A 630 -2.68 -6.93 -10.37
C ALA A 630 -2.31 -7.76 -11.61
N GLN A 631 -1.64 -7.15 -12.60
CA GLN A 631 -1.16 -7.87 -13.79
C GLN A 631 -0.01 -8.84 -13.50
N TYR A 632 0.87 -8.49 -12.56
CA TYR A 632 1.94 -9.38 -12.12
C TYR A 632 1.37 -10.66 -11.50
N TYR A 633 0.46 -10.52 -10.54
CA TYR A 633 -0.19 -11.67 -9.89
C TYR A 633 -0.99 -12.51 -10.89
N LEU A 634 -1.80 -11.85 -11.73
CA LEU A 634 -2.51 -12.54 -12.81
C LEU A 634 -1.53 -13.31 -13.72
N THR A 635 -0.42 -12.70 -14.14
CA THR A 635 0.56 -13.36 -15.02
C THR A 635 1.18 -14.59 -14.35
N ARG A 636 1.54 -14.49 -13.07
CA ARG A 636 2.09 -15.60 -12.29
C ARG A 636 1.08 -16.75 -12.21
N ASP A 637 -0.14 -16.45 -11.80
CA ASP A 637 -1.16 -17.47 -11.51
C ASP A 637 -1.71 -18.08 -12.80
N ALA A 638 -1.87 -17.27 -13.85
CA ALA A 638 -2.23 -17.76 -15.17
C ALA A 638 -1.20 -18.72 -15.76
N ARG A 639 0.10 -18.45 -15.60
CA ARG A 639 1.16 -19.39 -16.04
C ARG A 639 1.08 -20.70 -15.29
N LEU A 640 0.92 -20.66 -13.98
CA LEU A 640 0.73 -21.86 -13.16
C LEU A 640 -0.44 -22.70 -13.69
N CYS A 641 -1.59 -22.06 -13.92
CA CYS A 641 -2.79 -22.72 -14.43
C CYS A 641 -2.63 -23.24 -15.88
N LEU A 642 -2.02 -22.45 -16.77
CA LEU A 642 -1.83 -22.82 -18.17
C LEU A 642 -0.79 -23.95 -18.34
N ASP A 643 0.32 -23.88 -17.62
CA ASP A 643 1.45 -24.80 -17.78
C ASP A 643 1.24 -26.11 -16.98
N GLU A 644 0.73 -26.03 -15.74
CA GLU A 644 0.65 -27.21 -14.86
C GLU A 644 -0.73 -27.88 -14.85
N LYS A 645 -1.80 -27.11 -15.09
CA LYS A 645 -3.18 -27.59 -14.95
C LYS A 645 -3.92 -27.72 -16.27
N ASP A 646 -3.26 -27.49 -17.40
CA ASP A 646 -3.86 -27.49 -18.74
C ASP A 646 -5.15 -26.64 -18.80
N PHE A 647 -5.12 -25.47 -18.12
CA PHE A 647 -6.30 -24.62 -17.96
C PHE A 647 -6.94 -24.30 -19.30
N LYS A 648 -6.15 -24.09 -20.36
CA LYS A 648 -6.68 -23.78 -21.69
C LYS A 648 -7.60 -24.90 -22.20
N ALA A 649 -7.17 -26.15 -22.19
CA ALA A 649 -7.97 -27.25 -22.69
C ALA A 649 -9.19 -27.50 -21.79
N LEU A 650 -9.02 -27.41 -20.47
CA LEU A 650 -10.12 -27.56 -19.52
C LEU A 650 -11.17 -26.46 -19.65
N TRP A 651 -10.74 -25.21 -19.81
CA TRP A 651 -11.63 -24.06 -19.95
C TRP A 651 -12.43 -24.11 -21.26
N LEU A 652 -11.77 -24.40 -22.39
CA LEU A 652 -12.43 -24.54 -23.69
C LEU A 652 -13.33 -25.79 -23.75
N GLY A 653 -12.96 -26.85 -23.05
CA GLY A 653 -13.77 -28.08 -22.94
C GLY A 653 -14.97 -27.94 -22.00
N ALA A 654 -14.94 -27.00 -21.06
CA ALA A 654 -16.04 -26.74 -20.13
C ALA A 654 -17.22 -26.09 -20.86
N SER A 655 -18.43 -26.57 -20.56
CA SER A 655 -19.66 -25.95 -21.04
C SER A 655 -19.82 -24.52 -20.47
N PRO A 656 -20.62 -23.65 -21.11
CA PRO A 656 -20.91 -22.33 -20.56
C PRO A 656 -21.51 -22.37 -19.14
N ASP A 657 -22.28 -23.41 -18.82
CA ASP A 657 -22.88 -23.60 -17.49
C ASP A 657 -21.85 -24.01 -16.43
N GLU A 658 -20.77 -24.68 -16.81
CA GLU A 658 -19.65 -24.98 -15.89
C GLU A 658 -18.76 -23.75 -15.66
N ARG A 659 -18.56 -22.89 -16.67
CA ARG A 659 -17.73 -21.69 -16.55
C ARG A 659 -18.41 -20.55 -15.79
N ARG A 660 -19.72 -20.39 -15.98
CA ARG A 660 -20.51 -19.27 -15.45
C ARG A 660 -20.34 -19.06 -13.93
N PRO A 661 -20.42 -20.08 -13.05
CA PRO A 661 -20.28 -19.89 -11.61
C PRO A 661 -18.93 -19.30 -11.20
N HIS A 662 -17.84 -19.66 -11.90
CA HIS A 662 -16.50 -19.18 -11.59
C HIS A 662 -16.32 -17.69 -11.95
N VAL A 663 -16.86 -17.25 -13.10
CA VAL A 663 -16.83 -15.84 -13.50
C VAL A 663 -17.68 -14.99 -12.57
N LEU A 664 -18.88 -15.46 -12.21
CA LEU A 664 -19.78 -14.73 -11.33
C LEU A 664 -19.24 -14.64 -9.90
N GLU A 665 -18.64 -15.71 -9.38
CA GLU A 665 -18.00 -15.67 -8.07
C GLU A 665 -16.80 -14.71 -8.09
N ALA A 666 -16.01 -14.70 -9.16
CA ALA A 666 -14.90 -13.75 -9.30
C ALA A 666 -15.39 -12.30 -9.33
N LEU A 667 -16.42 -11.98 -10.10
CA LEU A 667 -17.03 -10.64 -10.10
C LEU A 667 -17.57 -10.24 -8.73
N ALA A 668 -18.28 -11.15 -8.06
CA ALA A 668 -18.80 -10.91 -6.72
C ALA A 668 -17.66 -10.68 -5.72
N ALA A 669 -16.61 -11.50 -5.76
CA ALA A 669 -15.44 -11.35 -4.90
C ALA A 669 -14.75 -10.00 -5.11
N VAL A 670 -14.46 -9.63 -6.35
CA VAL A 670 -13.77 -8.36 -6.62
C VAL A 670 -14.61 -7.15 -6.22
N CYS A 671 -15.91 -7.18 -6.44
CA CYS A 671 -16.81 -6.10 -6.04
C CYS A 671 -17.07 -6.04 -4.53
N ARG A 672 -16.95 -7.15 -3.80
CA ARG A 672 -16.98 -7.18 -2.32
C ARG A 672 -15.81 -6.42 -1.72
N GLU A 673 -14.65 -6.57 -2.33
CA GLU A 673 -13.37 -6.10 -1.78
C GLU A 673 -13.12 -4.62 -2.07
N SER A 674 -13.80 -4.03 -3.06
CA SER A 674 -13.64 -2.61 -3.38
C SER A 674 -14.87 -1.98 -4.03
N HIS A 675 -15.39 -0.93 -3.39
CA HIS A 675 -16.47 -0.11 -3.95
C HIS A 675 -16.07 0.54 -5.29
N ASN A 676 -14.81 1.00 -5.42
CA ASN A 676 -14.28 1.57 -6.66
C ASN A 676 -14.26 0.55 -7.80
N LEU A 677 -13.95 -0.71 -7.51
CA LEU A 677 -14.00 -1.79 -8.51
C LEU A 677 -15.43 -2.16 -8.88
N ASN A 678 -16.38 -2.10 -7.93
CA ASN A 678 -17.80 -2.25 -8.22
C ASN A 678 -18.32 -1.14 -9.15
N MET A 679 -17.93 0.12 -8.93
CA MET A 679 -18.24 1.20 -9.87
C MET A 679 -17.52 1.02 -11.22
N ALA A 680 -16.28 0.54 -11.21
CA ALA A 680 -15.49 0.35 -12.42
C ALA A 680 -16.09 -0.69 -13.38
N ARG A 681 -17.01 -1.53 -12.89
CA ARG A 681 -17.78 -2.46 -13.72
C ARG A 681 -18.66 -1.73 -14.74
N ALA A 682 -19.09 -0.50 -14.43
CA ALA A 682 -19.76 0.36 -15.39
C ALA A 682 -18.91 0.68 -16.62
N TYR A 683 -17.59 0.59 -16.50
CA TYR A 683 -16.66 0.85 -17.59
C TYR A 683 -16.27 -0.40 -18.37
N CYS A 684 -16.64 -1.59 -17.91
CA CYS A 684 -16.20 -2.87 -18.46
C CYS A 684 -17.39 -3.75 -18.85
N ALA A 685 -18.52 -3.12 -19.18
CA ALA A 685 -19.79 -3.80 -19.39
C ALA A 685 -19.75 -4.77 -20.58
N GLU A 686 -18.93 -4.47 -21.59
CA GLU A 686 -18.74 -5.29 -22.79
C GLU A 686 -17.92 -6.53 -22.44
N GLU A 687 -16.84 -6.36 -21.68
CA GLU A 687 -15.83 -7.40 -21.49
C GLU A 687 -16.13 -8.37 -20.34
N LEU A 688 -16.92 -7.98 -19.33
CA LEU A 688 -17.09 -8.79 -18.11
C LEU A 688 -18.40 -9.59 -18.01
N ARG A 689 -19.46 -9.23 -18.75
CA ARG A 689 -20.83 -9.67 -18.43
C ARG A 689 -21.24 -10.97 -19.13
N VAL A 690 -20.96 -11.11 -20.42
CA VAL A 690 -21.37 -12.28 -21.23
C VAL A 690 -20.24 -12.77 -22.13
N GLU A 691 -19.34 -11.87 -22.55
CA GLU A 691 -18.32 -12.20 -23.53
C GLU A 691 -17.29 -13.20 -23.02
N MET A 692 -16.90 -13.18 -21.73
CA MET A 692 -16.01 -14.21 -21.16
C MET A 692 -16.58 -15.64 -21.28
N LEU A 693 -17.90 -15.77 -21.45
CA LEU A 693 -18.60 -17.03 -21.68
C LEU A 693 -18.96 -17.27 -23.16
N CYS A 694 -18.84 -16.24 -24.01
CA CYS A 694 -19.04 -16.33 -25.46
C CYS A 694 -17.87 -17.04 -26.16
N ASP A 695 -18.06 -17.34 -27.45
CA ASP A 695 -17.06 -17.93 -28.35
C ASP A 695 -16.33 -19.12 -27.74
N GLU A 696 -17.11 -20.01 -27.13
CA GLU A 696 -16.62 -21.22 -26.47
C GLU A 696 -15.57 -20.96 -25.39
N GLY A 697 -15.44 -19.71 -24.90
CA GLY A 697 -14.52 -19.29 -23.83
C GLY A 697 -13.24 -18.63 -24.33
N GLU A 698 -13.06 -18.49 -25.64
CA GLU A 698 -11.87 -17.86 -26.24
C GLU A 698 -11.70 -16.40 -25.83
N VAL A 699 -12.79 -15.64 -25.64
CA VAL A 699 -12.70 -14.24 -25.23
C VAL A 699 -11.97 -14.09 -23.90
N MET A 700 -12.21 -14.98 -22.93
CA MET A 700 -11.47 -14.95 -21.67
C MET A 700 -9.98 -15.22 -21.88
N LEU A 701 -9.63 -16.12 -22.81
CA LEU A 701 -8.23 -16.41 -23.14
C LEU A 701 -7.57 -15.25 -23.90
N ASP A 702 -8.30 -14.51 -24.71
CA ASP A 702 -7.84 -13.28 -25.38
C ASP A 702 -7.58 -12.16 -24.36
N LEU A 703 -8.51 -11.94 -23.42
CA LEU A 703 -8.33 -10.99 -22.31
C LEU A 703 -7.12 -11.39 -21.45
N LEU A 704 -7.00 -12.68 -21.14
CA LEU A 704 -5.87 -13.20 -20.38
C LEU A 704 -4.54 -12.96 -21.10
N ARG A 705 -4.46 -13.27 -22.40
CA ARG A 705 -3.26 -13.00 -23.22
C ARG A 705 -2.93 -11.51 -23.30
N SER A 706 -3.94 -10.65 -23.34
CA SER A 706 -3.77 -9.19 -23.39
C SER A 706 -3.27 -8.60 -22.06
N ALA A 707 -3.74 -9.16 -20.94
CA ALA A 707 -3.37 -8.72 -19.60
C ALA A 707 -2.02 -9.28 -19.12
N MET A 708 -1.60 -10.44 -19.62
CA MET A 708 -0.36 -11.10 -19.20
C MET A 708 0.90 -10.49 -19.81
N PHE A 709 2.02 -10.59 -19.08
CA PHE A 709 3.35 -10.25 -19.57
C PHE A 709 4.15 -11.48 -20.05
N GLU A 710 5.06 -11.25 -21.01
CA GLU A 710 6.01 -12.27 -21.49
C GLU A 710 7.05 -12.66 -20.44
N ASP A 711 7.33 -11.78 -19.47
CA ASP A 711 8.15 -12.07 -18.31
C ASP A 711 7.25 -12.10 -17.06
N GLY A 712 6.88 -13.31 -16.61
CA GLY A 712 6.03 -13.51 -15.44
C GLY A 712 6.78 -13.46 -14.11
N PHE A 713 8.10 -13.27 -14.14
CA PHE A 713 8.93 -13.28 -12.93
C PHE A 713 9.29 -11.88 -12.45
N ARG A 714 8.97 -10.83 -13.23
CA ARG A 714 9.27 -9.44 -12.88
C ARG A 714 8.01 -8.59 -12.82
N MET A 715 7.90 -7.78 -11.77
CA MET A 715 6.84 -6.79 -11.68
C MET A 715 7.01 -5.76 -12.82
N PRO A 716 5.98 -5.53 -13.64
CA PRO A 716 6.06 -4.60 -14.75
C PRO A 716 6.19 -3.17 -14.22
N LYS A 717 6.99 -2.34 -14.89
CA LYS A 717 7.13 -0.91 -14.56
C LYS A 717 5.98 -0.06 -15.10
N GLN A 718 5.26 -0.59 -16.08
CA GLN A 718 4.12 0.03 -16.76
C GLN A 718 3.10 -1.05 -17.04
N PRO A 719 1.80 -0.81 -16.79
CA PRO A 719 0.78 -1.80 -17.05
C PRO A 719 0.52 -1.92 -18.56
N ARG A 720 0.07 -3.10 -18.98
CA ARG A 720 -0.51 -3.28 -20.32
C ARG A 720 -1.96 -2.84 -20.26
N TYR A 721 -2.30 -1.72 -20.88
CA TYR A 721 -3.68 -1.31 -21.00
C TYR A 721 -4.45 -2.34 -21.82
N ILE A 722 -5.48 -2.92 -21.24
CA ILE A 722 -6.42 -3.74 -21.99
C ILE A 722 -7.24 -2.76 -22.82
N THR A 723 -7.22 -2.86 -24.14
CA THR A 723 -7.97 -1.93 -25.00
C THR A 723 -9.44 -2.33 -25.08
N SER A 724 -10.27 -1.42 -25.61
CA SER A 724 -11.69 -1.65 -25.91
C SER A 724 -12.04 -0.79 -27.10
N PRO A 725 -12.61 -1.34 -28.19
CA PRO A 725 -13.02 -0.55 -29.35
C PRO A 725 -13.96 0.60 -28.98
N THR A 726 -14.87 0.38 -28.04
CA THR A 726 -15.80 1.41 -27.56
C THR A 726 -15.06 2.55 -26.86
N TRP A 727 -14.08 2.25 -26.03
CA TRP A 727 -13.27 3.29 -25.38
C TRP A 727 -12.32 3.98 -26.37
N GLU A 728 -11.76 3.25 -27.32
CA GLU A 728 -10.97 3.83 -28.42
C GLU A 728 -11.81 4.74 -29.31
N GLU A 729 -13.09 4.44 -29.55
CA GLU A 729 -14.00 5.34 -30.28
C GLU A 729 -14.31 6.60 -29.47
N ILE A 730 -14.56 6.45 -28.16
CA ILE A 730 -14.86 7.57 -27.26
C ILE A 730 -13.66 8.52 -27.13
N PHE A 731 -12.45 7.98 -27.02
CA PHE A 731 -11.23 8.76 -26.81
C PHE A 731 -10.47 9.09 -28.10
N GLY A 732 -10.75 8.39 -29.20
CA GLY A 732 -10.05 8.53 -30.49
C GLY A 732 -10.74 9.46 -31.49
N GLY A 733 -11.88 10.05 -31.12
CA GLY A 733 -12.64 10.97 -31.97
C GLY A 733 -11.99 12.35 -32.13
N ASN A 734 -11.21 12.52 -33.20
CA ASN A 734 -10.71 13.79 -33.78
C ASN A 734 -9.81 14.67 -32.89
N SER A 735 -8.55 14.25 -32.71
CA SER A 735 -7.45 15.17 -32.35
C SER A 735 -6.86 15.94 -33.55
N ASP A 736 -7.55 15.98 -34.70
CA ASP A 736 -7.09 16.65 -35.92
C ASP A 736 -7.30 18.18 -35.91
N GLY A 737 -7.56 18.79 -34.75
CA GLY A 737 -7.83 20.22 -34.60
C GLY A 737 -6.78 20.93 -33.78
N ASP A 738 -6.07 21.89 -34.39
CA ASP A 738 -5.12 22.82 -33.77
C ASP A 738 -5.77 23.72 -32.69
N SER A 739 -6.22 23.17 -31.55
CA SER A 739 -6.63 23.99 -30.40
C SER A 739 -5.42 24.36 -29.55
N GLU A 740 -5.02 25.63 -29.58
CA GLU A 740 -3.87 26.21 -28.86
C GLU A 740 -4.02 26.28 -27.32
N ASP A 741 -4.89 25.47 -26.68
CA ASP A 741 -5.09 25.48 -25.22
C ASP A 741 -4.49 24.23 -24.55
N ASP A 742 -3.16 24.21 -24.43
CA ASP A 742 -2.33 23.11 -23.90
C ASP A 742 -2.73 22.61 -22.49
N SER A 743 -3.56 23.35 -21.73
CA SER A 743 -3.86 23.04 -20.33
C SER A 743 -5.06 22.10 -20.12
N VAL A 744 -5.99 22.05 -21.08
CA VAL A 744 -7.17 21.17 -21.02
C VAL A 744 -6.80 19.74 -21.43
N ASP A 745 -5.84 19.63 -22.36
CA ASP A 745 -5.36 18.35 -22.91
C ASP A 745 -4.67 17.49 -21.83
N ASP A 746 -3.91 18.10 -20.91
CA ASP A 746 -3.22 17.39 -19.83
C ASP A 746 -4.21 16.73 -18.84
N LEU A 747 -5.31 17.40 -18.48
CA LEU A 747 -6.30 16.86 -17.55
C LEU A 747 -7.13 15.73 -18.18
N GLU A 748 -7.49 15.90 -19.45
CA GLU A 748 -8.21 14.87 -20.21
C GLU A 748 -7.35 13.63 -20.38
N GLU A 749 -6.07 13.78 -20.72
CA GLU A 749 -5.13 12.66 -20.85
C GLU A 749 -4.91 11.92 -19.53
N VAL A 750 -4.68 12.64 -18.43
CA VAL A 750 -4.51 12.03 -17.10
C VAL A 750 -5.79 11.32 -16.65
N THR A 751 -6.94 11.92 -16.88
CA THR A 751 -8.23 11.32 -16.54
C THR A 751 -8.47 10.05 -17.36
N ARG A 752 -8.23 10.10 -18.68
CA ARG A 752 -8.28 8.96 -19.59
C ARG A 752 -7.35 7.84 -19.14
N ALA A 753 -6.12 8.16 -18.78
CA ALA A 753 -5.16 7.17 -18.29
C ALA A 753 -5.63 6.54 -16.97
N GLY A 754 -6.17 7.34 -16.03
CA GLY A 754 -6.79 6.85 -14.80
C GLY A 754 -7.94 5.86 -15.05
N PHE A 755 -8.81 6.14 -16.01
CA PHE A 755 -9.88 5.21 -16.42
C PHE A 755 -9.33 3.89 -16.94
N MET A 756 -8.36 3.96 -17.86
CA MET A 756 -7.76 2.77 -18.45
C MET A 756 -7.07 1.91 -17.39
N LEU A 757 -6.46 2.53 -16.36
CA LEU A 757 -5.87 1.82 -15.24
C LEU A 757 -6.93 1.13 -14.37
N LEU A 758 -8.02 1.81 -13.98
CA LEU A 758 -9.11 1.21 -13.18
C LEU A 758 -9.78 0.04 -13.91
N ARG A 759 -10.08 0.22 -15.19
CA ARG A 759 -10.64 -0.84 -16.04
C ARG A 759 -9.69 -2.02 -16.16
N THR A 760 -8.41 -1.78 -16.47
CA THR A 760 -7.40 -2.84 -16.55
C THR A 760 -7.27 -3.58 -15.21
N LYS A 761 -7.26 -2.86 -14.09
CA LYS A 761 -7.18 -3.42 -12.73
C LYS A 761 -8.37 -4.33 -12.43
N LEU A 762 -9.60 -3.88 -12.70
CA LEU A 762 -10.81 -4.68 -12.52
C LEU A 762 -10.74 -5.99 -13.33
N ILE A 763 -10.44 -5.89 -14.63
CA ILE A 763 -10.35 -7.06 -15.51
C ILE A 763 -9.28 -8.03 -14.99
N CYS A 764 -8.12 -7.54 -14.55
CA CYS A 764 -7.07 -8.40 -14.03
C CYS A 764 -7.50 -9.20 -12.80
N TYR A 765 -8.19 -8.56 -11.86
CA TYR A 765 -8.69 -9.27 -10.68
C TYR A 765 -9.80 -10.27 -11.03
N VAL A 766 -10.73 -9.92 -11.91
CA VAL A 766 -11.77 -10.86 -12.33
C VAL A 766 -11.15 -12.07 -13.03
N LEU A 767 -10.16 -11.87 -13.90
CA LEU A 767 -9.43 -12.95 -14.55
C LEU A 767 -8.71 -13.85 -13.53
N ASP A 768 -8.01 -13.26 -12.56
CA ASP A 768 -7.24 -14.00 -11.56
C ASP A 768 -8.16 -14.83 -10.64
N PHE A 769 -9.22 -14.22 -10.12
CA PHE A 769 -10.19 -14.93 -9.29
C PHE A 769 -10.93 -16.03 -10.06
N THR A 770 -11.23 -15.81 -11.35
CA THR A 770 -11.85 -16.83 -12.19
C THR A 770 -10.89 -18.01 -12.40
N LEU A 771 -9.62 -17.73 -12.73
CA LEU A 771 -8.57 -18.76 -12.87
C LEU A 771 -8.43 -19.59 -11.61
N ARG A 772 -8.33 -18.93 -10.46
CA ARG A 772 -8.18 -19.59 -9.16
C ARG A 772 -9.39 -20.45 -8.81
N SER A 773 -10.59 -19.88 -8.93
CA SER A 773 -11.85 -20.57 -8.68
C SER A 773 -12.00 -21.81 -9.57
N PHE A 774 -11.75 -21.66 -10.88
CA PHE A 774 -11.86 -22.77 -11.84
C PHE A 774 -10.79 -23.85 -11.60
N CYS A 775 -9.56 -23.46 -11.26
CA CYS A 775 -8.46 -24.40 -11.04
C CYS A 775 -8.40 -24.98 -9.62
N GLY A 776 -9.35 -24.63 -8.73
CA GLY A 776 -9.32 -25.03 -7.33
C GLY A 776 -8.07 -24.55 -6.59
N LEU A 777 -7.56 -23.37 -6.94
CA LEU A 777 -6.52 -22.69 -6.16
C LEU A 777 -7.19 -21.96 -4.99
N GLU A 778 -6.51 -21.89 -3.86
CA GLU A 778 -6.97 -21.08 -2.74
C GLU A 778 -7.09 -19.61 -3.20
N THR A 779 -8.25 -19.02 -2.95
CA THR A 779 -8.46 -17.58 -3.13
C THR A 779 -7.63 -16.86 -2.07
N PRO A 780 -6.69 -16.00 -2.45
CA PRO A 780 -5.99 -15.21 -1.46
C PRO A 780 -7.03 -14.28 -0.86
N ILE A 781 -7.04 -14.16 0.46
CA ILE A 781 -7.63 -13.00 1.10
C ILE A 781 -6.79 -11.83 0.58
N LEU A 782 -7.37 -10.91 -0.20
CA LEU A 782 -6.69 -9.66 -0.53
C LEU A 782 -6.20 -9.10 0.80
N THR A 783 -4.89 -8.98 0.95
CA THR A 783 -4.35 -8.66 2.27
C THR A 783 -4.90 -7.31 2.69
N VAL A 784 -5.24 -7.14 3.97
CA VAL A 784 -5.84 -5.90 4.48
C VAL A 784 -5.02 -4.67 4.05
N SER A 785 -3.69 -4.78 3.93
CA SER A 785 -2.78 -3.77 3.37
C SER A 785 -3.13 -3.35 1.93
N GLU A 786 -3.40 -4.31 1.03
CA GLU A 786 -3.79 -4.03 -0.36
C GLU A 786 -5.18 -3.38 -0.42
N VAL A 787 -6.05 -3.60 0.58
CA VAL A 787 -7.42 -3.04 0.67
C VAL A 787 -7.47 -1.70 1.44
N THR A 788 -6.67 -1.49 2.48
CA THR A 788 -6.54 -0.20 3.19
C THR A 788 -5.92 0.84 2.28
N ASP A 789 -4.89 0.47 1.51
CA ASP A 789 -4.32 1.39 0.53
C ASP A 789 -5.34 1.71 -0.60
N ILE A 790 -6.32 0.82 -0.86
CA ILE A 790 -7.42 1.03 -1.82
C ILE A 790 -8.48 1.99 -1.28
N LEU A 791 -8.65 2.07 0.05
CA LEU A 791 -9.65 2.93 0.72
C LEU A 791 -9.10 4.32 1.06
N GLU A 792 -7.79 4.48 1.21
CA GLU A 792 -7.15 5.74 1.62
C GLU A 792 -6.79 6.67 0.44
N CYS A 793 -6.95 6.25 -0.81
CA CYS A 793 -6.75 7.13 -1.96
C CYS A 793 -7.97 8.04 -2.20
N GLU A 794 -7.74 9.35 -2.09
CA GLU A 794 -8.62 10.52 -2.22
C GLU A 794 -9.53 10.56 -3.49
N PHE A 795 -10.40 9.57 -3.68
CA PHE A 795 -11.40 9.57 -4.76
C PHE A 795 -12.84 9.78 -4.24
N GLU A 796 -13.03 9.66 -2.92
CA GLU A 796 -14.35 9.72 -2.28
C GLU A 796 -14.85 11.15 -1.98
N ASP A 797 -14.06 12.19 -2.26
CA ASP A 797 -14.44 13.60 -2.07
C ASP A 797 -15.52 14.12 -3.05
N SER A 798 -16.04 13.28 -3.95
CA SER A 798 -16.70 13.76 -5.19
C SER A 798 -18.23 13.78 -5.22
N VAL A 799 -18.92 13.85 -4.06
CA VAL A 799 -20.36 14.19 -4.06
C VAL A 799 -20.72 15.22 -2.97
N GLY A 800 -20.38 16.48 -3.21
CA GLY A 800 -21.04 17.61 -2.58
C GLY A 800 -22.35 17.96 -3.30
N MET A 801 -23.47 18.04 -2.57
CA MET A 801 -24.80 18.36 -3.12
C MET A 801 -24.91 19.74 -3.78
N SER A 802 -23.98 20.68 -3.53
CA SER A 802 -23.94 21.95 -4.29
C SER A 802 -23.71 21.71 -5.79
N THR A 803 -23.04 20.62 -6.15
CA THR A 803 -22.87 20.17 -7.54
C THR A 803 -24.14 19.52 -8.07
N ILE A 804 -24.96 18.84 -7.25
CA ILE A 804 -26.26 18.29 -7.67
C ILE A 804 -27.31 19.39 -7.86
N GLU A 805 -27.31 20.43 -7.00
CA GLU A 805 -28.11 21.64 -7.21
C GLU A 805 -27.62 22.41 -8.45
N SER A 806 -26.29 22.56 -8.64
CA SER A 806 -25.69 23.12 -9.86
C SER A 806 -26.01 22.29 -11.11
N ILE A 807 -26.11 20.96 -11.02
CA ILE A 807 -26.51 20.07 -12.13
C ILE A 807 -28.01 20.17 -12.37
N ARG A 808 -28.85 20.35 -11.34
CA ARG A 808 -30.29 20.62 -11.48
C ARG A 808 -30.56 22.00 -12.09
N GLU A 809 -29.75 23.00 -11.75
CA GLU A 809 -29.81 24.35 -12.30
C GLU A 809 -29.18 24.43 -13.71
N ARG A 810 -28.12 23.65 -14.00
CA ARG A 810 -27.48 23.54 -15.34
C ARG A 810 -28.12 22.49 -16.26
N ARG A 811 -29.07 21.67 -15.80
CA ARG A 811 -29.92 20.83 -16.66
C ARG A 811 -30.66 21.63 -17.72
N VAL A 812 -30.76 22.95 -17.55
CA VAL A 812 -31.33 23.91 -18.52
C VAL A 812 -30.44 24.06 -19.78
N GLU A 813 -29.18 23.62 -19.78
CA GLU A 813 -28.27 23.70 -20.94
C GLU A 813 -28.16 22.42 -21.79
N PHE A 814 -28.89 21.33 -21.46
CA PHE A 814 -28.96 20.18 -22.37
C PHE A 814 -29.71 20.56 -23.65
N ARG A 815 -28.96 20.74 -24.75
CA ARG A 815 -29.54 21.00 -26.07
C ARG A 815 -30.29 19.76 -26.54
N VAL A 816 -31.62 19.83 -26.47
CA VAL A 816 -32.53 18.78 -26.94
C VAL A 816 -32.25 18.44 -28.42
N MET A 817 -31.99 17.16 -28.72
CA MET A 817 -31.81 16.65 -30.08
C MET A 817 -33.13 16.24 -30.74
N CYS A 818 -33.18 16.32 -32.07
CA CYS A 818 -34.33 15.86 -32.85
C CYS A 818 -34.35 14.32 -32.89
N SER A 819 -35.44 13.69 -32.43
CA SER A 819 -35.56 12.23 -32.36
C SER A 819 -35.71 11.52 -33.72
N HIS A 820 -35.71 12.27 -34.83
CA HIS A 820 -35.69 11.69 -36.18
C HIS A 820 -34.25 11.32 -36.55
N LEU A 821 -33.97 10.02 -36.73
CA LEU A 821 -32.64 9.45 -37.00
C LEU A 821 -31.83 10.13 -38.11
N LYS A 822 -32.48 10.75 -39.11
CA LYS A 822 -31.80 11.47 -40.21
C LYS A 822 -31.69 12.98 -39.99
N CYS A 823 -31.91 13.47 -38.77
CA CYS A 823 -31.88 14.88 -38.44
C CYS A 823 -30.92 15.16 -37.28
N SER A 824 -29.79 15.76 -37.58
CA SER A 824 -28.76 16.16 -36.61
C SER A 824 -29.01 17.54 -35.96
N LYS A 825 -30.22 18.10 -36.07
CA LYS A 825 -30.50 19.44 -35.54
C LYS A 825 -30.63 19.40 -34.01
N LEU A 826 -29.87 20.28 -33.36
CA LEU A 826 -29.92 20.59 -31.94
C LEU A 826 -30.84 21.79 -31.68
N ALA A 827 -31.50 21.82 -30.52
CA ALA A 827 -32.24 23.01 -30.08
C ALA A 827 -31.25 24.19 -29.88
N PRO A 828 -31.61 25.41 -30.32
CA PRO A 828 -30.79 26.60 -30.07
C PRO A 828 -30.58 26.82 -28.56
N ALA A 829 -29.36 27.22 -28.18
CA ALA A 829 -28.99 27.45 -26.79
C ALA A 829 -29.81 28.58 -26.10
N ASP A 830 -30.36 29.50 -26.90
CA ASP A 830 -31.17 30.63 -26.42
C ASP A 830 -32.65 30.27 -26.16
N GLY A 831 -33.05 29.00 -26.37
CA GLY A 831 -34.43 28.54 -26.19
C GLY A 831 -35.43 29.15 -27.18
N SER A 832 -34.97 29.91 -28.19
CA SER A 832 -35.82 30.68 -29.11
C SER A 832 -36.65 29.78 -30.05
N ALA A 833 -36.16 28.58 -30.37
CA ALA A 833 -36.88 27.59 -31.16
C ALA A 833 -37.29 26.38 -30.32
N LYS A 834 -38.58 26.33 -29.96
CA LYS A 834 -39.15 25.19 -29.23
C LYS A 834 -39.28 23.98 -30.14
N PHE A 835 -38.54 22.92 -29.86
CA PHE A 835 -38.77 21.63 -30.51
C PHE A 835 -40.19 21.15 -30.16
N GLN A 836 -40.85 20.52 -31.12
CA GLN A 836 -42.20 19.99 -30.95
C GLN A 836 -42.11 18.66 -30.21
N ARG A 837 -42.78 18.56 -29.07
CA ARG A 837 -42.88 17.31 -28.30
C ARG A 837 -44.01 16.41 -28.82
N CYS A 838 -43.83 15.10 -28.78
CA CYS A 838 -44.94 14.17 -28.98
C CYS A 838 -45.86 14.18 -27.75
N VAL A 839 -47.10 14.67 -27.92
CA VAL A 839 -48.06 14.82 -26.81
C VAL A 839 -48.38 13.48 -26.14
N ALA A 840 -48.55 12.41 -26.93
CA ALA A 840 -48.92 11.10 -26.41
C ALA A 840 -47.78 10.46 -25.58
N CYS A 841 -46.53 10.52 -26.04
CA CYS A 841 -45.39 10.02 -25.25
C CYS A 841 -45.21 10.81 -23.95
N PHE A 842 -45.35 12.14 -24.03
CA PHE A 842 -45.22 13.01 -22.87
C PHE A 842 -46.31 12.75 -21.83
N SER A 843 -47.57 12.60 -22.25
CA SER A 843 -48.69 12.42 -21.32
C SER A 843 -48.84 11.00 -20.77
N GLN A 844 -48.45 9.96 -21.53
CA GLN A 844 -48.71 8.57 -21.16
C GLN A 844 -47.50 7.83 -20.59
N MET A 845 -46.28 8.22 -20.97
CA MET A 845 -45.06 7.47 -20.62
C MET A 845 -44.08 8.27 -19.76
N LYS A 846 -44.37 9.55 -19.49
CA LYS A 846 -43.41 10.55 -18.98
C LYS A 846 -42.11 10.63 -19.82
N GLY A 847 -42.11 10.07 -21.04
CA GLY A 847 -40.94 10.05 -21.92
C GLY A 847 -40.92 11.28 -22.83
N GLU A 848 -39.74 11.89 -22.98
CA GLU A 848 -39.58 13.10 -23.79
C GLU A 848 -39.07 12.79 -25.20
N VAL A 849 -39.96 12.86 -26.21
CA VAL A 849 -39.59 12.74 -27.64
C VAL A 849 -39.80 14.08 -28.33
N PHE A 850 -38.74 14.63 -28.92
CA PHE A 850 -38.70 15.98 -29.46
C PHE A 850 -38.36 15.99 -30.95
N TYR A 851 -38.97 16.91 -31.70
CA TYR A 851 -38.70 17.09 -33.12
C TYR A 851 -38.45 18.55 -33.44
N CYS A 852 -37.37 18.83 -34.16
CA CYS A 852 -37.06 20.20 -34.60
C CYS A 852 -38.11 20.76 -35.57
N SER A 853 -38.98 19.92 -36.14
CA SER A 853 -40.06 20.30 -37.05
C SER A 853 -41.11 19.20 -37.18
N ARG A 854 -42.33 19.59 -37.58
CA ARG A 854 -43.40 18.63 -37.92
C ARG A 854 -42.99 17.66 -39.04
N LYS A 855 -42.14 18.09 -39.97
CA LYS A 855 -41.61 17.23 -41.05
C LYS A 855 -40.77 16.07 -40.49
N CYS A 856 -39.91 16.35 -39.51
CA CYS A 856 -39.11 15.32 -38.83
C CYS A 856 -39.98 14.39 -37.99
N GLN A 857 -40.98 14.93 -37.30
CA GLN A 857 -41.97 14.11 -36.57
C GLN A 857 -42.70 13.16 -37.52
N VAL A 858 -43.21 13.64 -38.65
CA VAL A 858 -43.93 12.80 -39.61
C VAL A 858 -43.01 11.75 -40.25
N ALA A 859 -41.74 12.09 -40.50
CA ALA A 859 -40.77 11.14 -41.03
C ALA A 859 -40.46 10.03 -40.02
N ASP A 860 -40.16 10.37 -38.77
CA ASP A 860 -39.91 9.38 -37.70
C ASP A 860 -41.17 8.58 -37.35
N TRP A 861 -42.36 9.21 -37.42
CA TRP A 861 -43.66 8.55 -37.24
C TRP A 861 -43.86 7.41 -38.23
N LYS A 862 -43.53 7.62 -39.51
CA LYS A 862 -43.68 6.59 -40.55
C LYS A 862 -42.69 5.42 -40.37
N VAL A 863 -41.52 5.68 -39.81
CA VAL A 863 -40.42 4.70 -39.75
C VAL A 863 -40.45 3.90 -38.44
N ARG A 864 -40.57 4.58 -37.29
CA ARG A 864 -40.35 3.96 -35.98
C ARG A 864 -41.36 4.40 -34.94
N HIS A 865 -41.56 5.70 -34.77
CA HIS A 865 -42.24 6.25 -33.61
C HIS A 865 -43.71 5.83 -33.51
N LYS A 866 -44.43 5.59 -34.63
CA LYS A 866 -45.82 5.09 -34.58
C LYS A 866 -45.94 3.74 -33.86
N LYS A 867 -44.90 2.89 -33.90
CA LYS A 867 -44.95 1.57 -33.27
C LYS A 867 -44.88 1.64 -31.74
N THR A 868 -44.14 2.64 -31.22
CA THR A 868 -43.81 2.80 -29.79
C THR A 868 -44.55 3.96 -29.11
N CYS A 869 -45.18 4.86 -29.87
CA CYS A 869 -45.86 6.03 -29.33
C CYS A 869 -47.04 5.65 -28.41
N GLY A 870 -46.96 6.05 -27.14
CA GLY A 870 -48.03 5.86 -26.16
C GLY A 870 -48.22 4.42 -25.66
N LYS A 871 -47.28 3.52 -25.94
CA LYS A 871 -47.31 2.13 -25.47
C LYS A 871 -46.22 1.89 -24.43
N VAL A 872 -46.61 1.43 -23.24
CA VAL A 872 -45.67 0.89 -22.25
C VAL A 872 -44.98 -0.33 -22.87
N PRO A 873 -43.63 -0.38 -22.94
CA PRO A 873 -42.93 -1.47 -23.60
C PRO A 873 -43.33 -2.83 -23.00
N THR A 874 -43.69 -3.78 -23.86
CA THR A 874 -43.87 -5.18 -23.44
C THR A 874 -42.63 -5.99 -23.82
N PHE A 875 -42.41 -7.10 -23.11
CA PHE A 875 -41.24 -7.98 -23.27
C PHE A 875 -40.95 -8.38 -24.73
N ASP A 876 -42.00 -8.55 -25.55
CA ASP A 876 -41.86 -8.96 -26.95
C ASP A 876 -41.41 -7.83 -27.91
N ASP A 877 -41.52 -6.55 -27.51
CA ASP A 877 -41.19 -5.40 -28.37
C ASP A 877 -39.66 -5.17 -28.52
N VAL A 878 -38.84 -5.77 -27.66
CA VAL A 878 -37.38 -5.57 -27.61
C VAL A 878 -36.62 -6.46 -28.61
N SER A 879 -37.23 -7.57 -29.05
CA SER A 879 -36.57 -8.59 -29.88
C SER A 879 -36.64 -8.35 -31.40
N THR A 880 -37.36 -7.32 -31.87
CA THR A 880 -37.65 -7.12 -33.31
C THR A 880 -37.13 -5.82 -33.93
N VAL A 881 -36.20 -5.11 -33.26
CA VAL A 881 -35.53 -3.94 -33.86
C VAL A 881 -34.31 -4.41 -34.67
N PRO A 882 -34.26 -4.20 -36.00
CA PRO A 882 -33.09 -4.56 -36.80
C PRO A 882 -31.90 -3.68 -36.41
N ARG A 883 -30.77 -4.31 -36.09
CA ARG A 883 -29.46 -3.65 -35.96
C ARG A 883 -28.85 -3.49 -37.35
N ASP A 884 -28.18 -2.34 -37.54
CA ASP A 884 -27.09 -2.04 -38.48
C ASP A 884 -27.32 -1.02 -39.63
N PRO A 885 -26.29 -0.22 -40.02
CA PRO A 885 -25.20 -0.71 -40.89
C PRO A 885 -23.76 -0.21 -40.58
N VAL A 886 -22.84 -1.15 -40.32
CA VAL A 886 -21.39 -1.10 -40.60
C VAL A 886 -21.16 -2.01 -41.82
N ASP A 887 -21.49 -1.49 -43.02
CA ASP A 887 -21.10 -2.15 -44.27
C ASP A 887 -21.24 -1.20 -45.47
N ARG A 888 -20.37 -0.18 -45.53
CA ARG A 888 -20.09 0.58 -46.75
C ARG A 888 -18.66 1.12 -46.72
N ILE A 889 -17.70 0.35 -47.24
CA ILE A 889 -16.54 0.74 -48.09
C ILE A 889 -15.63 -0.50 -48.19
N VAL A 890 -15.89 -1.39 -49.15
CA VAL A 890 -14.86 -2.13 -49.93
C VAL A 890 -15.56 -2.66 -51.20
N ALA A 891 -15.51 -1.92 -52.31
CA ALA A 891 -15.71 -2.46 -53.66
C ALA A 891 -15.34 -1.44 -54.74
N ALA A 892 -14.04 -1.31 -55.06
CA ALA A 892 -13.59 -0.79 -56.36
C ALA A 892 -12.09 -1.05 -56.61
N VAL A 893 -11.68 -2.29 -56.88
CA VAL A 893 -10.53 -2.58 -57.79
C VAL A 893 -10.77 -3.90 -58.51
N PRO A 894 -10.79 -3.95 -59.86
CA PRO A 894 -10.85 -5.19 -60.62
C PRO A 894 -9.45 -5.66 -61.00
N ILE A 895 -9.12 -6.94 -60.75
CA ILE A 895 -7.96 -7.60 -61.36
C ILE A 895 -8.50 -8.70 -62.30
N PHE A 896 -8.35 -8.45 -63.61
CA PHE A 896 -8.43 -9.49 -64.63
C PHE A 896 -7.10 -10.22 -64.69
N PHE A 897 -7.10 -11.56 -64.69
CA PHE A 897 -6.41 -12.39 -65.68
C PHE A 897 -6.94 -13.84 -65.57
N THR A 898 -7.49 -14.34 -66.68
CA THR A 898 -7.85 -15.75 -66.92
C THR A 898 -6.67 -16.52 -67.52
N PRO A 899 -6.70 -17.87 -67.54
CA PRO A 899 -5.53 -18.69 -67.28
C PRO A 899 -4.79 -19.15 -68.54
N HIS A 900 -3.47 -19.35 -68.38
CA HIS A 900 -2.74 -20.53 -68.84
C HIS A 900 -1.55 -20.78 -67.93
#